data_AF-A0A947RWB7-F1
#
_entry.id   AF-A0A947RWB7-F1
#
_cell.length_a   1.000
_cell.length_b   1.000
_cell.length_c   1.000
_cell.angle_alpha   90.00
_cell.angle_beta   90.00
_cell.angle_gamma   90.00
#
_symmetry.space_group_name_H-M   'P 1'
#
loop_
_entity.id
_entity.type
_entity.pdbx_description
1 polymer ?
#
loop_
_entity_poly.entity_id
_entity_poly.type
_entity_poly.pdbx_seq_one_letter_code
_entity_poly.pdbx_strand_id
1 'polypeptide(L)'
;MYTKVINKTAILLLITVLGVSLFSLPSFSEPTYVYYGSGYMYTKTLDDGTVYEYTDENYLGDGYGMLVKETRPDLTYKTFNSYYSGTRQARFVSEYDASDNFIVTYEYDASGNFIGKTENDGTIYVFYPISGRMASKTLPDGTLFEYTDENYLSEGYGLLTKETRPDNTYKTFTDYYALTRQYRYVKEYDALDNLVVIYEYDSSGNFIGKTEADGTIYTFYLSGLMETKTLPDGTIYEYSNENWNSQGYGVLTKETRPDSTYKTFSSYFPATNQAQYVSEYDAADTLLVTYEYDSSGTLVDQTNFDGTIYTYYPSGLMETKTLPDGTVYEYTNENYMSEGYGLLIKETASDGSYKTFSSYYTGTRQPQLISEYDTAGTFIVTYEFNSTGTLIGKTDTSAKYVYYPISGRMRTKELLIAVGGPIGTIYEYSNEAVHNVGTTGEYGYFVKQTNPDGSYKFFADYWSADQPRYIWEYNSAGVLTASYEYDASGILIASSDASTNITYYGDTGLIESKIMTSPDASGNVYYHYENNDFNSQGYGRVDEMQRSVPNSSGELEYTVTYPDPASDAARTVRSYSDFIKGTNLPWGTYGYDIGVATLGSEAGQHMGFSSAAGFNDLVSNIKGESGDYVRVFLFNDLRSGINFDASGNPISFTASVYEDMDVLIDVAEAKGLKLIPVLLDFTIADGVSVEGSTQVGEYPDLITDPAKRAMLIGLLGDFVNQFSGNDTIFAWEVMNEPEEIIYNTPGINAADMQTFISELVTEVKTEDASTLVTLGSQDRTALLNYWTGTNFGSVDVGLTLYQFHYYNYMETVGKDLDYDATLLGLGNPVIVGEIDPTQDADNAMTITQKLQVLYDNGYAGGLFWEDDTALYTLDTADQQEIQNWGDNVIADYEYDVSGILVNVINYISSETYTYYASGLMHTKTIADGTVYEYSNENWNSQGYGVLIKETRPDNTYKTFSDYYPATNQPRYVKEYNAAGTLLVTYEYDAAGNLVGITDTSAIYTYYTLSGRMNTKELLVASGGDAIGTIYTYSDDALTHADGTSGYGYLTQKTLPDTSFITYTNYWSADQPRYVREYSAAGTLLVTYEYDASGNLVGMTDTSAIYTYYTLSGRMNT
;
A
#
# COMPACT_ATOMS: atom_id res chain seq x y z
N MET A 1 -85.18 71.08 43.89
CA MET A 1 -85.10 72.35 44.64
C MET A 1 -86.50 72.73 45.13
N TYR A 2 -86.61 72.97 46.43
CA TYR A 2 -87.62 73.73 47.19
C TYR A 2 -89.12 73.52 46.93
N THR A 3 -89.66 72.53 47.64
CA THR A 3 -91.00 72.57 48.24
C THR A 3 -91.07 73.69 49.27
N LYS A 4 -92.09 74.56 49.22
CA LYS A 4 -92.40 75.47 50.33
C LYS A 4 -93.90 75.47 50.61
N VAL A 5 -94.33 74.49 51.40
CA VAL A 5 -95.47 74.64 52.29
C VAL A 5 -95.01 75.59 53.41
N ILE A 6 -95.86 76.52 53.85
CA ILE A 6 -96.05 76.84 55.28
C ILE A 6 -97.32 77.68 55.46
N ASN A 7 -98.00 77.33 56.55
CA ASN A 7 -99.34 77.68 56.96
C ASN A 7 -99.40 79.04 57.69
N LYS A 8 -100.65 79.51 57.82
CA LYS A 8 -101.17 80.74 58.42
C LYS A 8 -100.55 81.12 59.78
N THR A 9 -100.34 82.42 60.01
CA THR A 9 -101.28 83.36 60.68
C THR A 9 -100.50 84.50 61.35
N ALA A 10 -100.92 85.76 61.12
CA ALA A 10 -101.17 86.80 62.13
C ALA A 10 -100.65 88.23 61.80
N ILE A 11 -101.61 89.18 61.74
CA ILE A 11 -101.57 90.58 62.24
C ILE A 11 -100.71 91.57 61.43
N LEU A 12 -101.09 92.82 61.08
CA LEU A 12 -102.28 93.68 61.16
C LEU A 12 -101.85 95.02 60.50
N LEU A 13 -102.82 95.74 59.92
CA LEU A 13 -102.93 97.22 59.91
C LEU A 13 -102.39 98.09 58.75
N LEU A 14 -103.36 98.87 58.21
CA LEU A 14 -103.35 100.27 57.73
C LEU A 14 -103.01 100.54 56.23
N ILE A 15 -104.02 100.81 55.36
CA ILE A 15 -104.65 102.14 55.01
C ILE A 15 -103.86 102.85 53.87
N THR A 16 -104.38 103.37 52.75
CA THR A 16 -105.73 103.69 52.22
C THR A 16 -105.64 104.31 50.80
N VAL A 17 -106.78 104.31 50.07
CA VAL A 17 -107.35 105.42 49.22
C VAL A 17 -106.68 105.60 47.84
N LEU A 18 -107.36 105.57 46.68
CA LEU A 18 -108.66 106.09 46.19
C LEU A 18 -109.25 105.05 45.19
N GLY A 19 -110.53 104.95 44.83
CA GLY A 19 -111.71 105.78 44.99
C GLY A 19 -112.76 105.19 44.03
N VAL A 20 -114.00 105.05 44.50
CA VAL A 20 -115.13 104.43 43.82
C VAL A 20 -115.82 105.43 42.87
N SER A 21 -116.19 104.99 41.66
CA SER A 21 -117.34 105.47 40.87
C SER A 21 -117.67 104.40 39.82
N LEU A 22 -118.77 103.63 39.89
CA LEU A 22 -120.14 103.98 39.45
C LEU A 22 -120.18 104.78 38.13
N PHE A 23 -120.98 104.28 37.18
CA PHE A 23 -121.24 104.74 35.79
C PHE A 23 -120.16 104.34 34.77
N SER A 24 -120.41 103.71 33.62
CA SER A 24 -121.62 103.41 32.84
C SER A 24 -121.31 102.22 31.90
N LEU A 25 -122.21 101.24 31.78
CA LEU A 25 -122.15 100.26 30.68
C LEU A 25 -122.31 101.00 29.33
N PRO A 26 -121.40 100.84 28.35
CA PRO A 26 -121.74 101.00 26.94
C PRO A 26 -122.43 99.72 26.45
N SER A 27 -123.45 99.92 25.65
CA SER A 27 -124.39 98.94 25.10
C SER A 27 -123.72 97.75 24.38
N PHE A 28 -124.12 96.53 24.74
CA PHE A 28 -123.98 95.35 23.87
C PHE A 28 -124.94 95.50 22.68
N SER A 29 -124.39 95.57 21.47
CA SER A 29 -125.13 95.36 20.22
C SER A 29 -125.17 93.87 19.94
N GLU A 30 -126.34 93.33 19.62
CA GLU A 30 -126.50 91.89 19.37
C GLU A 30 -125.59 91.37 18.23
N PRO A 31 -125.12 90.11 18.33
CA PRO A 31 -124.24 89.50 17.33
C PRO A 31 -124.88 89.57 15.95
N THR A 32 -124.06 89.91 14.96
CA THR A 32 -124.55 90.12 13.60
C THR A 32 -124.44 88.83 12.81
N TYR A 33 -125.60 88.35 12.36
CA TYR A 33 -125.73 87.16 11.54
C TYR A 33 -125.99 87.60 10.10
N VAL A 34 -125.12 87.18 9.19
CA VAL A 34 -125.36 87.35 7.76
C VAL A 34 -125.71 85.99 7.19
N TYR A 35 -126.83 85.93 6.48
CA TYR A 35 -127.29 84.73 5.81
C TYR A 35 -127.09 84.89 4.30
N TYR A 36 -126.80 83.79 3.62
CA TYR A 36 -126.86 83.70 2.18
C TYR A 36 -128.29 83.95 1.69
N GLY A 37 -128.46 84.25 0.39
CA GLY A 37 -129.79 84.39 -0.21
C GLY A 37 -130.65 83.12 -0.10
N SER A 38 -130.03 81.97 0.16
CA SER A 38 -130.63 80.66 0.46
C SER A 38 -131.27 80.57 1.85
N GLY A 39 -130.94 81.49 2.76
CA GLY A 39 -131.37 81.48 4.16
C GLY A 39 -130.41 80.75 5.12
N TYR A 40 -129.34 80.13 4.63
CA TYR A 40 -128.30 79.53 5.48
C TYR A 40 -127.28 80.55 5.95
N MET A 41 -126.75 80.36 7.15
CA MET A 41 -125.86 81.34 7.75
C MET A 41 -124.52 81.36 7.01
N TYR A 42 -124.16 82.53 6.49
CA TYR A 42 -122.88 82.77 5.86
C TYR A 42 -121.84 83.09 6.93
N THR A 43 -122.08 84.13 7.73
CA THR A 43 -121.16 84.54 8.78
C THR A 43 -121.87 84.80 10.10
N LYS A 44 -121.20 84.43 11.18
CA LYS A 44 -121.55 84.77 12.55
C LYS A 44 -120.45 85.64 13.13
N THR A 45 -120.74 86.91 13.35
CA THR A 45 -119.83 87.82 14.05
C THR A 45 -120.23 87.90 15.52
N LEU A 46 -119.33 87.46 16.40
CA LEU A 46 -119.50 87.56 17.85
C LEU A 46 -119.24 88.99 18.33
N ASP A 47 -119.74 89.30 19.53
CA ASP A 47 -119.62 90.62 20.16
C ASP A 47 -118.16 91.06 20.37
N ASP A 48 -117.22 90.10 20.44
CA ASP A 48 -115.79 90.37 20.56
C ASP A 48 -115.11 90.72 19.23
N GLY A 49 -115.84 90.63 18.10
CA GLY A 49 -115.36 90.88 16.75
C GLY A 49 -114.88 89.63 16.01
N THR A 50 -114.96 88.44 16.62
CA THR A 50 -114.61 87.18 15.97
C THR A 50 -115.66 86.79 14.94
N VAL A 51 -115.22 86.51 13.71
CA VAL A 51 -116.08 86.14 12.59
C VAL A 51 -115.90 84.65 12.30
N TYR A 52 -116.99 83.89 12.40
CA TYR A 52 -117.06 82.52 11.93
C TYR A 52 -117.73 82.50 10.56
N GLU A 53 -117.08 81.88 9.58
CA GLU A 53 -117.58 81.73 8.22
C GLU A 53 -117.97 80.27 7.97
N TYR A 54 -119.16 80.07 7.45
CA TYR A 54 -119.75 78.76 7.19
C TYR A 54 -120.05 78.59 5.70
N THR A 55 -120.08 77.35 5.22
CA THR A 55 -120.47 77.02 3.83
C THR A 55 -121.96 77.28 3.56
N ASP A 56 -122.33 77.61 2.31
CA ASP A 56 -123.72 77.79 1.87
C ASP A 56 -124.45 76.44 1.65
N GLU A 57 -124.55 75.66 2.73
CA GLU A 57 -125.22 74.37 2.73
C GLU A 57 -125.86 74.09 4.10
N ASN A 58 -126.78 73.12 4.12
CA ASN A 58 -127.36 72.62 5.35
C ASN A 58 -126.67 71.31 5.76
N TYR A 59 -125.43 71.41 6.25
CA TYR A 59 -124.53 70.27 6.38
C TYR A 59 -125.12 69.13 7.24
N LEU A 60 -125.87 69.46 8.30
CA LEU A 60 -126.51 68.47 9.19
C LEU A 60 -128.04 68.59 9.26
N GLY A 61 -128.67 69.34 8.36
CA GLY A 61 -130.13 69.51 8.36
C GLY A 61 -130.66 70.55 9.36
N ASP A 62 -129.80 71.15 10.19
CA ASP A 62 -130.11 72.08 11.29
C ASP A 62 -130.11 73.58 10.89
N GLY A 63 -129.83 73.88 9.62
CA GLY A 63 -129.76 75.24 9.08
C GLY A 63 -128.36 75.87 9.09
N TYR A 64 -127.31 75.10 9.42
CA TYR A 64 -125.93 75.57 9.52
C TYR A 64 -124.97 74.78 8.60
N GLY A 65 -124.11 75.50 7.86
CA GLY A 65 -123.02 74.92 7.07
C GLY A 65 -121.85 74.40 7.92
N MET A 66 -120.81 73.88 7.25
CA MET A 66 -119.53 73.54 7.87
C MET A 66 -118.77 74.82 8.21
N LEU A 67 -118.14 74.87 9.40
CA LEU A 67 -117.23 75.98 9.72
C LEU A 67 -116.01 75.83 8.82
N VAL A 68 -115.68 76.86 8.06
CA VAL A 68 -114.51 76.85 7.17
C VAL A 68 -113.43 77.80 7.65
N LYS A 69 -113.83 78.90 8.30
CA LYS A 69 -112.90 79.92 8.77
C LYS A 69 -113.37 80.56 10.08
N GLU A 70 -112.47 80.69 11.03
CA GLU A 70 -112.65 81.52 12.23
C GLU A 70 -111.62 82.65 12.14
N THR A 71 -112.06 83.88 11.90
CA THR A 71 -111.21 85.08 11.87
C THR A 71 -111.38 85.84 13.17
N ARG A 72 -110.30 86.07 13.90
CA ARG A 72 -110.29 86.84 15.15
C ARG A 72 -110.19 88.35 14.89
N PRO A 73 -110.50 89.20 15.88
CA PRO A 73 -110.47 90.65 15.72
C PRO A 73 -109.10 91.22 15.34
N ASP A 74 -108.03 90.53 15.69
CA ASP A 74 -106.65 90.87 15.33
C ASP A 74 -106.26 90.42 13.92
N LEU A 75 -107.24 89.95 13.13
CA LEU A 75 -107.13 89.41 11.77
C LEU A 75 -106.37 88.08 11.65
N THR A 76 -105.90 87.51 12.76
CA THR A 76 -105.45 86.11 12.75
C THR A 76 -106.64 85.20 12.49
N TYR A 77 -106.42 84.07 11.81
CA TYR A 77 -107.54 83.20 11.51
C TYR A 77 -107.16 81.72 11.51
N LYS A 78 -108.18 80.88 11.70
CA LYS A 78 -108.09 79.44 11.54
C LYS A 78 -108.88 79.01 10.33
N THR A 79 -108.39 78.03 9.60
CA THR A 79 -109.19 77.28 8.65
C THR A 79 -109.40 75.86 9.13
N PHE A 80 -110.58 75.34 8.84
CA PHE A 80 -111.00 74.02 9.30
C PHE A 80 -111.28 73.17 8.07
N ASN A 81 -110.54 72.08 7.94
CA ASN A 81 -110.57 71.24 6.74
C ASN A 81 -110.73 69.76 7.09
N SER A 82 -111.22 69.00 6.12
CA SER A 82 -111.32 67.53 6.19
C SER A 82 -112.10 67.05 7.42
N TYR A 83 -113.34 67.51 7.55
CA TYR A 83 -114.22 67.07 8.64
C TYR A 83 -114.51 65.56 8.56
N TYR A 84 -114.63 64.94 9.73
CA TYR A 84 -115.10 63.57 9.82
C TYR A 84 -116.60 63.50 9.46
N SER A 85 -116.93 62.71 8.45
CA SER A 85 -118.29 62.59 7.88
C SER A 85 -119.36 62.41 8.96
N GLY A 86 -120.39 63.25 8.95
CA GLY A 86 -121.50 63.22 9.92
C GLY A 86 -121.20 63.88 11.27
N THR A 87 -120.05 64.54 11.43
CA THR A 87 -119.67 65.26 12.64
C THR A 87 -119.28 66.72 12.33
N ARG A 88 -119.21 67.58 13.36
CA ARG A 88 -118.60 68.91 13.27
C ARG A 88 -117.13 68.91 13.73
N GLN A 89 -116.44 67.76 13.74
CA GLN A 89 -115.03 67.67 14.10
C GLN A 89 -114.15 67.76 12.83
N ALA A 90 -113.33 68.81 12.75
CA ALA A 90 -112.31 68.94 11.72
C ALA A 90 -111.12 68.03 12.05
N ARG A 91 -110.56 67.35 11.04
CA ARG A 91 -109.30 66.65 11.20
C ARG A 91 -108.13 67.62 11.25
N PHE A 92 -108.14 68.64 10.39
CA PHE A 92 -107.07 69.63 10.31
C PHE A 92 -107.59 71.02 10.67
N VAL A 93 -106.91 71.65 11.62
CA VAL A 93 -107.13 73.03 12.00
C VAL A 93 -105.83 73.79 11.73
N SER A 94 -105.82 74.61 10.70
CA SER A 94 -104.64 75.40 10.31
C SER A 94 -104.79 76.84 10.79
N GLU A 95 -103.78 77.37 11.47
CA GLU A 95 -103.75 78.74 11.94
C GLU A 95 -102.85 79.61 11.05
N TYR A 96 -103.30 80.84 10.81
CA TYR A 96 -102.66 81.84 9.99
C TYR A 96 -102.58 83.17 10.73
N ASP A 97 -101.50 83.93 10.49
CA ASP A 97 -101.36 85.27 11.02
C ASP A 97 -102.22 86.29 10.24
N ALA A 98 -102.25 87.54 10.74
CA ALA A 98 -102.98 88.64 10.12
C ALA A 98 -102.51 89.00 8.69
N SER A 99 -101.36 88.50 8.25
CA SER A 99 -100.77 88.74 6.92
C SER A 99 -100.92 87.54 5.98
N ASP A 100 -101.77 86.58 6.34
CA ASP A 100 -102.05 85.36 5.55
C ASP A 100 -100.90 84.33 5.54
N ASN A 101 -99.91 84.46 6.45
CA ASN A 101 -98.85 83.47 6.57
C ASN A 101 -99.30 82.28 7.42
N PHE A 102 -98.99 81.07 6.96
CA PHE A 102 -99.21 79.83 7.69
C PHE A 102 -98.35 79.77 8.98
N ILE A 103 -98.97 79.40 10.12
CA ILE A 103 -98.30 79.24 11.41
C ILE A 103 -98.14 77.76 11.78
N VAL A 104 -99.25 77.03 11.82
CA VAL A 104 -99.28 75.65 12.30
C VAL A 104 -100.56 74.96 11.84
N THR A 105 -100.47 73.68 11.54
CA THR A 105 -101.63 72.79 11.40
C THR A 105 -101.68 71.85 12.58
N TYR A 106 -102.77 71.89 13.33
CA TYR A 106 -103.08 70.88 14.33
C TYR A 106 -103.89 69.76 13.69
N GLU A 107 -103.53 68.51 13.97
CA GLU A 107 -104.25 67.31 13.59
C GLU A 107 -104.94 66.70 14.81
N TYR A 108 -106.23 66.43 14.65
CA TYR A 108 -107.07 65.79 15.65
C TYR A 108 -107.64 64.49 15.11
N ASP A 109 -107.83 63.50 15.98
CA ASP A 109 -108.55 62.27 15.63
C ASP A 109 -110.08 62.49 15.57
N ALA A 110 -110.83 61.45 15.17
CA ALA A 110 -112.29 61.50 15.07
C ALA A 110 -113.01 61.71 16.42
N SER A 111 -112.32 61.50 17.55
CA SER A 111 -112.83 61.75 18.90
C SER A 111 -112.48 63.15 19.41
N GLY A 112 -111.69 63.92 18.65
CA GLY A 112 -111.22 65.27 19.01
C GLY A 112 -109.93 65.27 19.85
N ASN A 113 -109.22 64.14 19.98
CA ASN A 113 -107.92 64.13 20.66
C ASN A 113 -106.84 64.74 19.76
N PHE A 114 -105.93 65.50 20.35
CA PHE A 114 -104.79 66.08 19.66
C PHE A 114 -103.73 64.99 19.38
N ILE A 115 -103.46 64.73 18.10
CA ILE A 115 -102.57 63.62 17.67
C ILE A 115 -101.32 64.10 16.93
N GLY A 116 -101.30 65.34 16.45
CA GLY A 116 -100.12 65.87 15.80
C GLY A 116 -100.19 67.36 15.54
N LYS A 117 -99.02 68.00 15.38
CA LYS A 117 -98.93 69.35 14.81
C LYS A 117 -97.81 69.44 13.80
N THR A 118 -98.02 70.25 12.78
CA THR A 118 -97.00 70.63 11.80
C THR A 118 -96.79 72.13 11.89
N GLU A 119 -95.59 72.55 12.29
CA GLU A 119 -95.19 73.96 12.42
C GLU A 119 -94.81 74.54 11.04
N ASN A 120 -94.74 75.87 10.95
CA ASN A 120 -94.45 76.57 9.69
C ASN A 120 -93.06 76.28 9.10
N ASP A 121 -92.10 75.85 9.92
CA ASP A 121 -90.77 75.47 9.49
C ASP A 121 -90.71 74.04 8.93
N GLY A 122 -91.83 73.31 8.95
CA GLY A 122 -91.92 71.92 8.50
C GLY A 122 -91.65 70.89 9.60
N THR A 123 -91.42 71.30 10.84
CA THR A 123 -91.28 70.38 11.98
C THR A 123 -92.62 69.69 12.27
N ILE A 124 -92.59 68.36 12.31
CA ILE A 124 -93.77 67.54 12.59
C ILE A 124 -93.62 66.92 13.98
N TYR A 125 -94.66 67.06 14.78
CA TYR A 125 -94.77 66.42 16.09
C TYR A 125 -95.94 65.44 16.05
N VAL A 126 -95.70 64.21 16.50
CA VAL A 126 -96.74 63.19 16.67
C VAL A 126 -96.88 62.89 18.16
N PHE A 127 -98.12 62.82 18.63
CA PHE A 127 -98.45 62.56 20.02
C PHE A 127 -99.25 61.27 20.16
N TYR A 128 -99.04 60.55 21.26
CA TYR A 128 -99.86 59.38 21.59
C TYR A 128 -101.31 59.82 21.89
N PRO A 129 -102.33 59.27 21.20
CA PRO A 129 -103.71 59.79 21.27
C PRO A 129 -104.34 59.79 22.67
N ILE A 130 -103.92 58.86 23.54
CA ILE A 130 -104.51 58.70 24.89
C ILE A 130 -103.71 59.48 25.95
N SER A 131 -102.37 59.37 25.92
CA SER A 131 -101.52 59.99 26.95
C SER A 131 -101.18 61.45 26.67
N GLY A 132 -101.33 61.89 25.40
CA GLY A 132 -100.96 63.25 24.95
C GLY A 132 -99.46 63.51 24.95
N ARG A 133 -98.63 62.48 25.17
CA ARG A 133 -97.16 62.60 25.19
C ARG A 133 -96.59 62.54 23.79
N MET A 134 -95.47 63.22 23.57
CA MET A 134 -94.79 63.21 22.28
C MET A 134 -94.27 61.80 21.98
N ALA A 135 -94.73 61.21 20.88
CA ALA A 135 -94.29 59.93 20.36
C ALA A 135 -93.09 60.11 19.44
N SER A 136 -93.15 61.11 18.56
CA SER A 136 -92.04 61.45 17.69
C SER A 136 -91.97 62.94 17.35
N LYS A 137 -90.76 63.37 16.98
CA LYS A 137 -90.46 64.69 16.45
C LYS A 137 -89.62 64.55 15.19
N THR A 138 -90.13 65.02 14.07
CA THR A 138 -89.39 65.11 12.81
C THR A 138 -88.98 66.55 12.58
N LEU A 139 -87.68 66.82 12.52
CA LEU A 139 -87.12 68.13 12.18
C LEU A 139 -87.25 68.43 10.68
N PRO A 140 -87.14 69.70 10.26
CA PRO A 140 -87.27 70.08 8.85
C PRO A 140 -86.24 69.44 7.92
N ASP A 141 -85.08 69.04 8.46
CA ASP A 141 -84.03 68.35 7.71
C ASP A 141 -84.34 66.86 7.48
N GLY A 142 -85.41 66.32 8.08
CA GLY A 142 -85.79 64.91 8.02
C GLY A 142 -85.32 64.08 9.22
N THR A 143 -84.60 64.66 10.19
CA THR A 143 -84.16 63.95 11.39
C THR A 143 -85.35 63.59 12.27
N LEU A 144 -85.52 62.32 12.58
CA LEU A 144 -86.61 61.76 13.37
C LEU A 144 -86.12 61.34 14.76
N PHE A 145 -86.72 61.93 15.79
CA PHE A 145 -86.55 61.52 17.19
C PHE A 145 -87.78 60.73 17.65
N GLU A 146 -87.56 59.59 18.28
CA GLU A 146 -88.62 58.71 18.80
C GLU A 146 -88.48 58.55 20.31
N TYR A 147 -89.62 58.63 21.01
CA TYR A 147 -89.68 58.65 22.47
C TYR A 147 -90.60 57.55 22.99
N THR A 148 -90.37 57.08 24.22
CA THR A 148 -91.29 56.14 24.90
C THR A 148 -92.59 56.81 25.35
N ASP A 149 -93.68 56.03 25.47
CA ASP A 149 -94.94 56.48 26.09
C ASP A 149 -94.90 56.40 27.63
N GLU A 150 -93.86 56.95 28.24
CA GLU A 150 -93.70 57.01 29.69
C GLU A 150 -93.63 58.46 30.16
N ASN A 151 -94.26 58.78 31.30
CA ASN A 151 -94.14 60.12 31.91
C ASN A 151 -92.96 60.14 32.89
N TYR A 152 -91.75 60.23 32.35
CA TYR A 152 -90.59 60.38 33.20
C TYR A 152 -90.46 61.84 33.65
N LEU A 153 -90.43 62.06 34.97
CA LEU A 153 -90.27 63.38 35.61
C LEU A 153 -91.34 64.46 35.31
N SER A 154 -92.49 64.11 34.74
CA SER A 154 -93.63 65.04 34.52
C SER A 154 -93.43 66.08 33.40
N GLU A 155 -92.49 65.85 32.48
CA GLU A 155 -92.08 66.83 31.44
C GLU A 155 -92.91 66.78 30.14
N GLY A 156 -93.84 65.82 30.01
CA GLY A 156 -94.73 65.71 28.85
C GLY A 156 -94.18 64.88 27.66
N TYR A 157 -93.01 64.24 27.80
CA TYR A 157 -92.43 63.29 26.83
C TYR A 157 -91.57 62.22 27.54
N GLY A 158 -91.32 61.08 26.89
CA GLY A 158 -90.57 59.95 27.45
C GLY A 158 -89.05 59.98 27.21
N LEU A 159 -88.40 58.82 27.37
CA LEU A 159 -86.96 58.66 27.08
C LEU A 159 -86.77 58.60 25.55
N LEU A 160 -85.75 59.27 25.03
CA LEU A 160 -85.32 59.12 23.64
C LEU A 160 -84.86 57.67 23.46
N THR A 161 -85.43 56.96 22.50
CA THR A 161 -85.08 55.57 22.17
C THR A 161 -84.31 55.47 20.87
N LYS A 162 -84.65 56.34 19.90
CA LYS A 162 -84.06 56.33 18.58
C LYS A 162 -83.96 57.74 17.99
N GLU A 163 -82.82 58.02 17.38
CA GLU A 163 -82.56 59.23 16.58
C GLU A 163 -82.18 58.74 15.17
N THR A 164 -83.02 58.99 14.17
CA THR A 164 -82.77 58.64 12.77
C THR A 164 -82.41 59.91 11.99
N ARG A 165 -81.25 59.93 11.37
CA ARG A 165 -80.78 61.03 10.52
C ARG A 165 -81.39 60.95 9.12
N PRO A 166 -81.34 62.05 8.32
CA PRO A 166 -81.95 62.09 6.99
C PRO A 166 -81.37 61.07 5.99
N ASP A 167 -80.16 60.57 6.22
CA ASP A 167 -79.50 59.53 5.42
C ASP A 167 -79.87 58.09 5.85
N ASN A 168 -80.85 57.94 6.75
CA ASN A 168 -81.27 56.70 7.40
C ASN A 168 -80.24 56.05 8.34
N THR A 169 -79.09 56.69 8.60
CA THR A 169 -78.25 56.28 9.74
C THR A 169 -78.98 56.61 11.03
N TYR A 170 -78.80 55.81 12.07
CA TYR A 170 -79.54 56.04 13.31
C TYR A 170 -78.77 55.65 14.56
N LYS A 171 -79.16 56.28 15.68
CA LYS A 171 -78.71 55.93 17.01
C LYS A 171 -79.82 55.28 17.79
N THR A 172 -79.50 54.27 18.59
CA THR A 172 -80.38 53.80 19.66
C THR A 172 -79.76 54.08 21.02
N PHE A 173 -80.64 54.37 21.97
CA PHE A 173 -80.28 54.73 23.33
C PHE A 173 -80.88 53.66 24.24
N THR A 174 -80.02 52.81 24.81
CA THR A 174 -80.43 51.60 25.55
C THR A 174 -79.69 51.50 26.87
N ASP A 175 -80.38 50.98 27.89
CA ASP A 175 -79.96 51.00 29.30
C ASP A 175 -79.68 52.41 29.82
N TYR A 176 -80.26 52.78 30.94
CA TYR A 176 -80.09 54.12 31.50
C TYR A 176 -79.93 54.07 33.02
N TYR A 177 -79.15 55.00 33.53
CA TYR A 177 -79.01 55.22 34.95
C TYR A 177 -80.19 56.04 35.44
N ALA A 178 -81.13 55.37 36.13
CA ALA A 178 -82.42 55.96 36.57
C ALA A 178 -82.28 57.27 37.38
N LEU A 179 -81.14 57.49 38.07
CA LEU A 179 -80.93 58.70 38.86
C LEU A 179 -80.39 59.90 38.05
N THR A 180 -79.76 59.66 36.89
CA THR A 180 -79.04 60.71 36.13
C THR A 180 -79.57 60.92 34.71
N ARG A 181 -80.47 60.05 34.22
CA ARG A 181 -80.96 60.04 32.82
C ARG A 181 -79.83 59.86 31.79
N GLN A 182 -78.66 59.39 32.24
CA GLN A 182 -77.54 59.05 31.36
C GLN A 182 -77.73 57.66 30.77
N TYR A 183 -77.53 57.55 29.47
CA TYR A 183 -77.59 56.28 28.76
C TYR A 183 -76.28 55.54 28.97
N ARG A 184 -76.37 54.28 29.41
CA ARG A 184 -75.20 53.43 29.53
C ARG A 184 -74.68 53.06 28.14
N TYR A 185 -75.58 52.74 27.20
CA TYR A 185 -75.20 52.39 25.83
C TYR A 185 -75.85 53.30 24.80
N VAL A 186 -75.00 53.87 23.94
CA VAL A 186 -75.42 54.55 22.71
C VAL A 186 -74.90 53.72 21.54
N LYS A 187 -75.80 53.21 20.71
CA LYS A 187 -75.45 52.35 19.57
C LYS A 187 -75.72 53.09 18.28
N GLU A 188 -74.75 53.13 17.37
CA GLU A 188 -74.92 53.72 16.04
C GLU A 188 -75.08 52.63 14.99
N TYR A 189 -75.98 52.86 14.03
CA TYR A 189 -76.30 51.95 12.95
C TYR A 189 -76.20 52.67 11.60
N ASP A 190 -75.77 51.95 10.57
CA ASP A 190 -75.78 52.43 9.20
C ASP A 190 -77.20 52.40 8.60
N ALA A 191 -77.34 52.90 7.37
CA ALA A 191 -78.62 52.94 6.65
C ALA A 191 -79.18 51.54 6.27
N LEU A 192 -78.40 50.48 6.45
CA LEU A 192 -78.76 49.08 6.16
C LEU A 192 -79.09 48.28 7.42
N ASP A 193 -79.22 48.94 8.57
CA ASP A 193 -79.53 48.33 9.87
C ASP A 193 -78.36 47.56 10.50
N ASN A 194 -77.13 47.75 10.01
CA ASN A 194 -75.94 47.13 10.62
C ASN A 194 -75.43 47.98 11.79
N LEU A 195 -75.12 47.33 12.90
CA LEU A 195 -74.47 47.98 14.05
C LEU A 195 -73.05 48.41 13.67
N VAL A 196 -72.75 49.70 13.81
CA VAL A 196 -71.45 50.31 13.49
C VAL A 196 -70.56 50.40 14.72
N VAL A 197 -71.14 50.84 15.84
CA VAL A 197 -70.40 51.06 17.09
C VAL A 197 -71.35 51.09 18.29
N ILE A 198 -70.87 50.61 19.43
CA ILE A 198 -71.47 50.79 20.76
C ILE A 198 -70.55 51.70 21.57
N TYR A 199 -71.07 52.79 22.10
CA TYR A 199 -70.39 53.60 23.11
C TYR A 199 -70.94 53.27 24.50
N GLU A 200 -70.06 53.09 25.48
CA GLU A 200 -70.39 52.87 26.88
C GLU A 200 -70.01 54.08 27.74
N TYR A 201 -70.96 54.51 28.56
CA TYR A 201 -70.81 55.62 29.50
C TYR A 201 -71.06 55.17 30.94
N ASP A 202 -70.36 55.80 31.88
CA ASP A 202 -70.63 55.60 33.31
C ASP A 202 -71.87 56.39 33.79
N SER A 203 -72.24 56.22 35.06
CA SER A 203 -73.39 56.91 35.65
C SER A 203 -73.28 58.44 35.71
N SER A 204 -72.07 58.99 35.56
CA SER A 204 -71.78 60.44 35.52
C SER A 204 -71.76 61.00 34.10
N GLY A 205 -71.87 60.13 33.08
CA GLY A 205 -71.78 60.49 31.66
C GLY A 205 -70.35 60.53 31.11
N ASN A 206 -69.36 60.01 31.84
CA ASN A 206 -68.01 59.88 31.30
C ASN A 206 -67.95 58.73 30.30
N PHE A 207 -67.21 58.93 29.22
CA PHE A 207 -66.97 57.91 28.21
C PHE A 207 -65.97 56.88 28.73
N ILE A 208 -66.39 55.62 28.86
CA ILE A 208 -65.56 54.56 29.47
C ILE A 208 -65.26 53.39 28.53
N GLY A 209 -66.00 53.25 27.43
CA GLY A 209 -65.74 52.18 26.48
C GLY A 209 -66.33 52.41 25.10
N LYS A 210 -65.74 51.75 24.10
CA LYS A 210 -66.21 51.71 22.71
C LYS A 210 -66.08 50.29 22.17
N THR A 211 -67.11 49.78 21.52
CA THR A 211 -67.04 48.52 20.76
C THR A 211 -67.37 48.80 19.30
N GLU A 212 -66.44 48.52 18.39
CA GLU A 212 -66.63 48.68 16.94
C GLU A 212 -67.41 47.50 16.36
N ALA A 213 -67.92 47.65 15.12
CA ALA A 213 -68.65 46.62 14.40
C ALA A 213 -67.88 45.30 14.22
N ASP A 214 -66.56 45.35 14.14
CA ASP A 214 -65.70 44.17 13.99
C ASP A 214 -65.50 43.38 15.30
N GLY A 215 -65.97 43.91 16.43
CA GLY A 215 -65.79 43.34 17.76
C GLY A 215 -64.59 43.89 18.52
N THR A 216 -63.85 44.87 17.98
CA THR A 216 -62.76 45.55 18.68
C THR A 216 -63.32 46.37 19.84
N ILE A 217 -62.79 46.16 21.05
CA ILE A 217 -63.22 46.85 22.28
C ILE A 217 -62.11 47.80 22.72
N TYR A 218 -62.46 49.03 23.06
CA TYR A 218 -61.59 50.02 23.66
C TYR A 218 -62.13 50.36 25.06
N THR A 219 -61.25 50.43 26.04
CA THR A 219 -61.57 50.97 27.38
C THR A 219 -60.73 52.21 27.64
N PHE A 220 -61.24 53.09 28.50
CA PHE A 220 -60.61 54.38 28.78
C PHE A 220 -60.46 54.60 30.29
N TYR A 221 -59.31 55.13 30.69
CA TYR A 221 -59.13 55.68 32.03
C TYR A 221 -60.11 56.82 32.29
N LEU A 222 -60.36 57.15 33.56
CA LEU A 222 -61.13 58.34 33.96
C LEU A 222 -60.53 59.66 33.42
N SER A 223 -59.25 59.67 33.03
CA SER A 223 -58.59 60.80 32.37
C SER A 223 -59.04 61.00 30.91
N GLY A 224 -59.77 60.04 30.34
CA GLY A 224 -60.14 60.00 28.93
C GLY A 224 -59.06 59.41 28.01
N LEU A 225 -57.93 58.99 28.56
CA LEU A 225 -56.87 58.29 27.81
C LEU A 225 -57.23 56.82 27.64
N MET A 226 -56.88 56.23 26.49
CA MET A 226 -57.11 54.81 26.22
C MET A 226 -56.34 53.95 27.23
N GLU A 227 -57.04 53.00 27.87
CA GLU A 227 -56.49 52.05 28.84
C GLU A 227 -56.18 50.72 28.16
N THR A 228 -57.17 50.11 27.50
CA THR A 228 -56.98 48.91 26.70
C THR A 228 -57.60 49.00 25.31
N LYS A 229 -57.00 48.25 24.37
CA LYS A 229 -57.58 47.92 23.07
C LYS A 229 -57.56 46.40 22.90
N THR A 230 -58.73 45.78 22.87
CA THR A 230 -58.92 44.35 22.63
C THR A 230 -59.37 44.13 21.19
N LEU A 231 -58.57 43.42 20.40
CA LEU A 231 -58.91 43.03 19.03
C LEU A 231 -59.94 41.88 19.01
N PRO A 232 -60.64 41.64 17.89
CA PRO A 232 -61.65 40.59 17.79
C PRO A 232 -61.11 39.17 17.98
N ASP A 233 -59.81 38.96 17.76
CA ASP A 233 -59.13 37.68 17.99
C ASP A 233 -58.84 37.39 19.47
N GLY A 234 -59.03 38.38 20.35
CA GLY A 234 -58.74 38.30 21.78
C GLY A 234 -57.40 38.93 22.19
N THR A 235 -56.63 39.50 21.26
CA THR A 235 -55.37 40.20 21.58
C THR A 235 -55.66 41.50 22.32
N ILE A 236 -55.03 41.72 23.48
CA ILE A 236 -55.22 42.89 24.34
C ILE A 236 -53.95 43.74 24.33
N TYR A 237 -54.07 45.01 23.97
CA TYR A 237 -53.02 46.02 24.14
C TYR A 237 -53.36 46.90 25.33
N GLU A 238 -52.44 47.06 26.27
CA GLU A 238 -52.57 47.89 27.47
C GLU A 238 -51.65 49.10 27.37
N TYR A 239 -52.17 50.28 27.70
CA TYR A 239 -51.46 51.55 27.61
C TYR A 239 -51.36 52.20 28.98
N SER A 240 -50.27 52.93 29.17
CA SER A 240 -50.02 53.72 30.37
C SER A 240 -50.92 54.96 30.47
N ASN A 241 -51.13 55.47 31.68
CA ASN A 241 -52.01 56.61 31.98
C ASN A 241 -51.24 57.96 31.94
N GLU A 242 -50.46 58.16 30.87
CA GLU A 242 -49.82 59.43 30.55
C GLU A 242 -50.12 59.79 29.09
N ASN A 243 -50.13 61.08 28.77
CA ASN A 243 -50.30 61.51 27.39
C ASN A 243 -48.91 61.62 26.72
N TRP A 244 -48.27 60.48 26.45
CA TRP A 244 -46.87 60.36 26.04
C TRP A 244 -46.49 61.24 24.83
N ASN A 245 -47.37 61.30 23.83
CA ASN A 245 -47.10 61.97 22.54
C ASN A 245 -48.28 62.84 22.05
N SER A 246 -49.17 63.25 22.96
CA SER A 246 -50.37 64.03 22.63
C SER A 246 -51.38 63.32 21.71
N GLN A 247 -51.33 61.99 21.57
CA GLN A 247 -52.25 61.22 20.72
C GLN A 247 -53.49 60.70 21.46
N GLY A 248 -53.66 61.04 22.75
CA GLY A 248 -54.81 60.61 23.54
C GLY A 248 -54.66 59.24 24.19
N TYR A 249 -53.43 58.70 24.24
CA TYR A 249 -53.06 57.47 24.93
C TYR A 249 -51.57 57.49 25.32
N GLY A 250 -51.15 56.63 26.24
CA GLY A 250 -49.76 56.52 26.71
C GLY A 250 -48.89 55.59 25.88
N VAL A 251 -47.70 55.27 26.40
CA VAL A 251 -46.89 54.20 25.80
C VAL A 251 -47.59 52.85 25.98
N LEU A 252 -47.44 51.96 25.00
CA LEU A 252 -47.83 50.56 25.13
C LEU A 252 -47.01 49.97 26.29
N THR A 253 -47.66 49.32 27.24
CA THR A 253 -46.98 48.68 28.39
C THR A 253 -47.03 47.18 28.29
N LYS A 254 -48.11 46.63 27.71
CA LYS A 254 -48.31 45.19 27.59
C LYS A 254 -49.14 44.83 26.35
N GLU A 255 -48.77 43.74 25.69
CA GLU A 255 -49.52 43.10 24.61
C GLU A 255 -49.77 41.65 25.02
N THR A 256 -51.02 41.27 25.25
CA THR A 256 -51.43 39.90 25.59
C THR A 256 -52.09 39.24 24.39
N ARG A 257 -51.58 38.09 23.95
CA ARG A 257 -52.13 37.32 22.84
C ARG A 257 -53.29 36.42 23.30
N PRO A 258 -54.12 35.88 22.38
CA PRO A 258 -55.27 35.06 22.72
C PRO A 258 -54.92 33.76 23.48
N ASP A 259 -53.69 33.26 23.34
CA ASP A 259 -53.15 32.09 24.05
C ASP A 259 -52.62 32.42 25.46
N SER A 260 -52.82 33.65 25.93
CA SER A 260 -52.32 34.21 27.20
C SER A 260 -50.80 34.41 27.27
N THR A 261 -50.04 34.20 26.20
CA THR A 261 -48.66 34.69 26.12
C THR A 261 -48.66 36.21 25.99
N TYR A 262 -47.64 36.88 26.52
CA TYR A 262 -47.62 38.35 26.48
C TYR A 262 -46.23 38.95 26.35
N LYS A 263 -46.21 40.19 25.85
CA LYS A 263 -45.03 41.05 25.81
C LYS A 263 -45.22 42.22 26.77
N THR A 264 -44.13 42.66 27.39
CA THR A 264 -44.07 43.91 28.15
C THR A 264 -43.06 44.85 27.51
N PHE A 265 -43.33 46.15 27.59
CA PHE A 265 -42.53 47.19 26.94
C PHE A 265 -42.10 48.23 27.97
N SER A 266 -40.81 48.60 27.99
CA SER A 266 -40.29 49.54 28.97
C SER A 266 -39.13 50.40 28.44
N SER A 267 -38.82 51.47 29.17
CA SER A 267 -37.74 52.43 28.87
C SER A 267 -37.80 52.99 27.46
N TYR A 268 -38.90 53.67 27.11
CA TYR A 268 -39.06 54.25 25.79
C TYR A 268 -38.03 55.37 25.51
N PHE A 269 -37.54 55.43 24.27
CA PHE A 269 -36.70 56.56 23.85
C PHE A 269 -37.52 57.86 23.83
N PRO A 270 -36.97 58.99 24.31
CA PRO A 270 -37.72 60.24 24.41
C PRO A 270 -38.36 60.67 23.08
N ALA A 271 -39.66 61.00 23.13
CA ALA A 271 -40.46 61.46 21.99
C ALA A 271 -40.58 60.47 20.81
N THR A 272 -40.37 59.17 21.05
CA THR A 272 -40.65 58.11 20.06
C THR A 272 -41.65 57.10 20.62
N ASN A 273 -42.17 56.23 19.76
CA ASN A 273 -42.95 55.05 20.17
C ASN A 273 -42.07 53.79 20.22
N GLN A 274 -40.73 53.94 20.30
CA GLN A 274 -39.78 52.83 20.35
C GLN A 274 -39.41 52.51 21.80
N ALA A 275 -39.76 51.31 22.26
CA ALA A 275 -39.29 50.78 23.54
C ALA A 275 -37.81 50.40 23.42
N GLN A 276 -37.01 50.72 24.44
CA GLN A 276 -35.65 50.17 24.54
C GLN A 276 -35.71 48.69 24.93
N TYR A 277 -36.57 48.30 25.87
CA TYR A 277 -36.68 46.90 26.30
C TYR A 277 -38.05 46.30 25.98
N VAL A 278 -38.04 45.12 25.37
CA VAL A 278 -39.24 44.31 25.11
C VAL A 278 -39.01 42.91 25.70
N SER A 279 -39.85 42.48 26.65
CA SER A 279 -39.74 41.17 27.27
C SER A 279 -40.96 40.31 26.95
N GLU A 280 -40.76 39.07 26.52
CA GLU A 280 -41.84 38.11 26.22
C GLU A 280 -41.99 37.08 27.35
N TYR A 281 -43.23 36.68 27.63
CA TYR A 281 -43.62 35.77 28.70
C TYR A 281 -44.58 34.70 28.19
N ASP A 282 -44.50 33.50 28.76
CA ASP A 282 -45.51 32.46 28.55
C ASP A 282 -46.79 32.73 29.36
N ALA A 283 -47.80 31.88 29.17
CA ALA A 283 -49.07 31.96 29.88
C ALA A 283 -48.98 31.68 31.40
N ALA A 284 -47.82 31.24 31.90
CA ALA A 284 -47.55 30.95 33.31
C ALA A 284 -46.70 32.03 34.00
N ASP A 285 -46.54 33.20 33.36
CA ASP A 285 -45.71 34.33 33.81
C ASP A 285 -44.19 34.01 33.84
N THR A 286 -43.74 33.02 33.08
CA THR A 286 -42.31 32.74 32.92
C THR A 286 -41.74 33.66 31.84
N LEU A 287 -40.73 34.47 32.19
CA LEU A 287 -39.97 35.26 31.23
C LEU A 287 -39.29 34.33 30.22
N LEU A 288 -39.50 34.53 28.92
CA LEU A 288 -38.93 33.72 27.85
C LEU A 288 -37.70 34.37 27.23
N VAL A 289 -37.75 35.68 27.01
CA VAL A 289 -36.69 36.45 26.35
C VAL A 289 -36.87 37.94 26.63
N THR A 290 -35.77 38.68 26.71
CA THR A 290 -35.74 40.14 26.73
C THR A 290 -34.90 40.63 25.55
N TYR A 291 -35.45 41.58 24.79
CA TYR A 291 -34.80 42.24 23.67
C TYR A 291 -34.47 43.68 24.05
N GLU A 292 -33.28 44.16 23.69
CA GLU A 292 -32.88 45.56 23.75
C GLU A 292 -32.76 46.14 22.33
N TYR A 293 -33.41 47.27 22.10
CA TYR A 293 -33.37 47.99 20.83
C TYR A 293 -32.70 49.35 21.01
N ASP A 294 -32.01 49.81 19.96
CA ASP A 294 -31.53 51.18 19.88
C ASP A 294 -32.65 52.17 19.51
N SER A 295 -32.31 53.47 19.47
CA SER A 295 -33.28 54.54 19.15
C SER A 295 -33.85 54.50 17.74
N SER A 296 -33.23 53.77 16.82
CA SER A 296 -33.73 53.51 15.45
C SER A 296 -34.63 52.28 15.36
N GLY A 297 -34.74 51.50 16.43
CA GLY A 297 -35.48 50.24 16.44
C GLY A 297 -34.67 49.03 15.95
N THR A 298 -33.33 49.15 15.87
CA THR A 298 -32.44 48.02 15.57
C THR A 298 -32.21 47.23 16.86
N LEU A 299 -32.31 45.90 16.78
CA LEU A 299 -31.98 45.02 17.91
C LEU A 299 -30.48 45.10 18.20
N VAL A 300 -30.10 45.32 19.46
CA VAL A 300 -28.70 45.44 19.91
C VAL A 300 -28.31 44.38 20.95
N ASP A 301 -29.26 43.92 21.76
CA ASP A 301 -29.07 42.82 22.72
C ASP A 301 -30.31 41.92 22.77
N GLN A 302 -30.12 40.63 23.00
CA GLN A 302 -31.18 39.69 23.31
C GLN A 302 -30.71 38.74 24.41
N THR A 303 -31.48 38.63 25.49
CA THR A 303 -31.24 37.71 26.60
C THR A 303 -32.38 36.69 26.70
N ASN A 304 -32.10 35.41 26.46
CA ASN A 304 -33.05 34.31 26.58
C ASN A 304 -33.22 33.84 28.03
N PHE A 305 -34.32 33.15 28.33
CA PHE A 305 -34.62 32.58 29.65
C PHE A 305 -33.56 31.62 30.17
N ASP A 306 -32.90 30.87 29.29
CA ASP A 306 -31.83 29.95 29.66
C ASP A 306 -30.53 30.65 30.10
N GLY A 307 -30.45 31.98 29.93
CA GLY A 307 -29.26 32.79 30.20
C GLY A 307 -28.38 33.02 28.98
N THR A 308 -28.78 32.57 27.79
CA THR A 308 -28.06 32.85 26.54
C THR A 308 -28.23 34.31 26.15
N ILE A 309 -27.13 35.02 25.93
CA ILE A 309 -27.09 36.43 25.54
C ILE A 309 -26.62 36.54 24.08
N TYR A 310 -27.25 37.39 23.29
CA TYR A 310 -26.85 37.72 21.93
C TYR A 310 -26.62 39.22 21.83
N THR A 311 -25.53 39.64 21.19
CA THR A 311 -25.31 41.04 20.84
C THR A 311 -25.32 41.19 19.33
N TYR A 312 -25.62 42.40 18.85
CA TYR A 312 -25.78 42.67 17.42
C TYR A 312 -24.97 43.90 17.00
N TYR A 313 -24.39 43.83 15.80
CA TYR A 313 -23.79 44.96 15.13
C TYR A 313 -24.83 46.05 14.82
N PRO A 314 -24.41 47.30 14.57
CA PRO A 314 -25.31 48.37 14.10
C PRO A 314 -26.06 48.06 12.79
N SER A 315 -25.61 47.05 12.04
CA SER A 315 -26.29 46.52 10.85
C SER A 315 -27.52 45.65 11.17
N GLY A 316 -27.73 45.31 12.44
CA GLY A 316 -28.74 44.36 12.91
C GLY A 316 -28.34 42.89 12.78
N LEU A 317 -27.08 42.60 12.40
CA LEU A 317 -26.55 41.25 12.31
C LEU A 317 -25.94 40.81 13.65
N MET A 318 -26.09 39.54 14.02
CA MET A 318 -25.53 39.01 15.28
C MET A 318 -24.00 39.17 15.31
N GLU A 319 -23.50 39.77 16.38
CA GLU A 319 -22.07 40.00 16.65
C GLU A 319 -21.53 38.90 17.57
N THR A 320 -22.15 38.69 18.74
CA THR A 320 -21.79 37.59 19.63
C THR A 320 -22.99 36.78 20.10
N LYS A 321 -22.74 35.53 20.46
CA LYS A 321 -23.65 34.65 21.21
C LYS A 321 -22.90 34.09 22.41
N THR A 322 -23.36 34.41 23.61
CA THR A 322 -22.81 33.93 24.88
C THR A 322 -23.75 32.90 25.49
N LEU A 323 -23.28 31.66 25.68
CA LEU A 323 -24.04 30.60 26.32
C LEU A 323 -24.05 30.76 27.86
N PRO A 324 -25.00 30.12 28.57
CA PRO A 324 -25.10 30.22 30.03
C PRO A 324 -23.87 29.71 30.79
N ASP A 325 -23.05 28.85 30.18
CA ASP A 325 -21.81 28.35 30.75
C ASP A 325 -20.63 29.32 30.61
N GLY A 326 -20.82 30.45 29.92
CA GLY A 326 -19.80 31.46 29.65
C GLY A 326 -19.07 31.31 28.31
N THR A 327 -19.43 30.32 27.49
CA THR A 327 -18.86 30.16 26.14
C THR A 327 -19.33 31.27 25.20
N VAL A 328 -18.41 31.94 24.51
CA VAL A 328 -18.71 33.08 23.62
C VAL A 328 -18.37 32.72 22.17
N TYR A 329 -19.35 32.87 21.28
CA TYR A 329 -19.19 32.78 19.83
C TYR A 329 -19.19 34.19 19.23
N GLU A 330 -18.21 34.51 18.38
CA GLU A 330 -18.06 35.80 17.70
C GLU A 330 -18.22 35.61 16.18
N TYR A 331 -19.00 36.47 15.54
CA TYR A 331 -19.34 36.40 14.11
C TYR A 331 -18.89 37.65 13.36
N THR A 332 -18.65 37.50 12.06
CA THR A 332 -18.37 38.63 11.17
C THR A 332 -19.61 39.49 10.86
N ASN A 333 -19.37 40.74 10.43
CA ASN A 333 -20.41 41.71 10.06
C ASN A 333 -20.78 41.64 8.56
N GLU A 334 -21.13 40.45 8.08
CA GLU A 334 -21.79 40.27 6.78
C GLU A 334 -23.01 39.36 6.92
N ASN A 335 -24.04 39.62 6.12
CA ASN A 335 -25.24 38.78 6.14
C ASN A 335 -25.01 37.53 5.30
N TYR A 336 -24.28 36.57 5.85
CA TYR A 336 -23.95 35.35 5.16
C TYR A 336 -25.21 34.50 4.95
N MET A 337 -25.47 34.09 3.71
CA MET A 337 -26.64 33.28 3.32
C MET A 337 -28.01 33.91 3.64
N SER A 338 -28.09 35.22 3.92
CA SER A 338 -29.31 35.95 4.30
C SER A 338 -29.96 35.47 5.62
N GLU A 339 -29.19 34.89 6.54
CA GLU A 339 -29.70 34.32 7.79
C GLU A 339 -29.68 35.29 8.99
N GLY A 340 -29.19 36.52 8.81
CA GLY A 340 -29.13 37.53 9.88
C GLY A 340 -27.85 37.49 10.72
N TYR A 341 -26.83 36.73 10.31
CA TYR A 341 -25.51 36.69 10.95
C TYR A 341 -24.41 36.19 10.01
N GLY A 342 -23.16 36.53 10.31
CA GLY A 342 -22.00 36.21 9.49
C GLY A 342 -21.40 34.82 9.70
N LEU A 343 -20.16 34.68 9.26
CA LEU A 343 -19.31 33.52 9.51
C LEU A 343 -18.77 33.57 10.94
N LEU A 344 -18.68 32.41 11.59
CA LEU A 344 -18.05 32.31 12.90
C LEU A 344 -16.55 32.62 12.74
N ILE A 345 -15.98 33.42 13.64
CA ILE A 345 -14.54 33.73 13.61
C ILE A 345 -13.81 33.31 14.86
N LYS A 346 -14.53 33.25 15.99
CA LYS A 346 -13.94 32.88 17.27
C LYS A 346 -14.95 32.23 18.19
N GLU A 347 -14.50 31.19 18.90
CA GLU A 347 -15.21 30.52 19.99
C GLU A 347 -14.30 30.58 21.21
N THR A 348 -14.72 31.25 22.27
CA THR A 348 -13.98 31.34 23.53
C THR A 348 -14.69 30.49 24.56
N ALA A 349 -14.02 29.48 25.10
CA ALA A 349 -14.54 28.64 26.17
C ALA A 349 -14.58 29.39 27.50
N SER A 350 -15.33 28.85 28.47
CA SER A 350 -15.52 29.48 29.79
C SER A 350 -14.24 29.59 30.63
N ASP A 351 -13.19 28.80 30.32
CA ASP A 351 -11.88 28.88 30.96
C ASP A 351 -10.94 29.94 30.34
N GLY A 352 -11.34 30.55 29.22
CA GLY A 352 -10.58 31.54 28.47
C GLY A 352 -9.72 30.99 27.33
N SER A 353 -9.67 29.67 27.12
CA SER A 353 -9.11 29.08 25.91
C SER A 353 -10.01 29.41 24.71
N TYR A 354 -9.44 29.49 23.50
CA TYR A 354 -10.24 29.86 22.34
C TYR A 354 -9.82 29.18 21.04
N LYS A 355 -10.79 29.08 20.13
CA LYS A 355 -10.64 28.61 18.76
C LYS A 355 -10.88 29.76 17.80
N THR A 356 -10.09 29.85 16.73
CA THR A 356 -10.33 30.79 15.63
C THR A 356 -10.67 30.04 14.36
N PHE A 357 -11.62 30.56 13.58
CA PHE A 357 -12.13 29.94 12.37
C PHE A 357 -11.84 30.85 11.17
N SER A 358 -11.29 30.29 10.09
CA SER A 358 -10.89 31.11 8.93
C SER A 358 -10.94 30.33 7.62
N SER A 359 -10.78 31.08 6.52
CA SER A 359 -10.70 30.55 5.15
C SER A 359 -11.93 29.71 4.79
N TYR A 360 -13.14 30.23 4.95
CA TYR A 360 -14.36 29.48 4.64
C TYR A 360 -14.46 29.10 3.16
N TYR A 361 -15.05 27.93 2.86
CA TYR A 361 -15.41 27.58 1.49
C TYR A 361 -16.57 28.46 0.99
N THR A 362 -16.40 29.03 -0.19
CA THR A 362 -17.38 29.94 -0.80
C THR A 362 -18.77 29.30 -0.85
N GLY A 363 -19.77 29.97 -0.27
CA GLY A 363 -21.16 29.53 -0.26
C GLY A 363 -21.50 28.47 0.80
N THR A 364 -20.57 28.12 1.69
CA THR A 364 -20.80 27.18 2.81
C THR A 364 -20.44 27.80 4.16
N ARG A 365 -20.88 27.16 5.26
CA ARG A 365 -20.44 27.48 6.63
C ARG A 365 -19.27 26.59 7.09
N GLN A 366 -18.57 25.95 6.16
CA GLN A 366 -17.44 25.09 6.48
C GLN A 366 -16.13 25.89 6.48
N PRO A 367 -15.46 26.07 7.64
CA PRO A 367 -14.13 26.66 7.68
C PRO A 367 -13.11 25.71 7.04
N GLN A 368 -12.11 26.24 6.34
CA GLN A 368 -10.92 25.47 5.96
C GLN A 368 -9.99 25.29 7.15
N LEU A 369 -9.85 26.29 8.02
CA LEU A 369 -8.90 26.27 9.13
C LEU A 369 -9.57 26.54 10.47
N ILE A 370 -9.24 25.72 11.47
CA ILE A 370 -9.59 25.93 12.88
C ILE A 370 -8.31 25.89 13.71
N SER A 371 -7.98 26.97 14.42
CA SER A 371 -6.78 27.02 15.27
C SER A 371 -7.17 27.16 16.74
N GLU A 372 -6.53 26.39 17.62
CA GLU A 372 -6.77 26.40 19.06
C GLU A 372 -5.62 27.06 19.83
N TYR A 373 -5.97 27.80 20.88
CA TYR A 373 -5.07 28.57 21.72
C TYR A 373 -5.38 28.33 23.21
N ASP A 374 -4.34 28.33 24.04
CA ASP A 374 -4.50 28.23 25.49
C ASP A 374 -5.01 29.54 26.12
N THR A 375 -5.20 29.54 27.44
CA THR A 375 -5.68 30.70 28.21
C THR A 375 -4.70 31.88 28.22
N ALA A 376 -3.44 31.69 27.82
CA ALA A 376 -2.43 32.73 27.67
C ALA A 376 -2.33 33.26 26.22
N GLY A 377 -3.09 32.69 25.28
CA GLY A 377 -3.00 33.00 23.86
C GLY A 377 -1.84 32.32 23.14
N THR A 378 -1.25 31.28 23.74
CA THR A 378 -0.22 30.47 23.10
C THR A 378 -0.87 29.53 22.10
N PHE A 379 -0.31 29.46 20.90
CA PHE A 379 -0.74 28.54 19.85
C PHE A 379 -0.58 27.07 20.29
N ILE A 380 -1.62 26.26 20.11
CA ILE A 380 -1.60 24.81 20.39
C ILE A 380 -1.55 24.01 19.09
N VAL A 381 -2.57 24.19 18.23
CA VAL A 381 -2.77 23.38 17.04
C VAL A 381 -3.65 24.10 16.01
N THR A 382 -3.43 23.85 14.72
CA THR A 382 -4.34 24.20 13.62
C THR A 382 -4.82 22.93 12.94
N TYR A 383 -6.11 22.83 12.68
CA TYR A 383 -6.77 21.79 11.89
C TYR A 383 -7.19 22.35 10.54
N GLU A 384 -7.05 21.55 9.49
CA GLU A 384 -7.43 21.86 8.11
C GLU A 384 -8.50 20.90 7.62
N PHE A 385 -9.59 21.43 7.04
CA PHE A 385 -10.76 20.67 6.59
C PHE A 385 -11.05 20.87 5.11
N ASN A 386 -11.56 19.83 4.45
CA ASN A 386 -12.08 19.91 3.09
C ASN A 386 -13.48 20.55 3.05
N SER A 387 -14.06 20.72 1.86
CA SER A 387 -15.38 21.36 1.68
C SER A 387 -16.57 20.58 2.26
N THR A 388 -16.38 19.30 2.58
CA THR A 388 -17.40 18.45 3.23
C THR A 388 -17.25 18.39 4.75
N GLY A 389 -16.23 19.06 5.31
CA GLY A 389 -15.94 19.06 6.75
C GLY A 389 -15.09 17.89 7.22
N THR A 390 -14.43 17.17 6.31
CA THR A 390 -13.49 16.11 6.67
C THR A 390 -12.11 16.69 6.97
N LEU A 391 -11.47 16.24 8.05
CA LEU A 391 -10.10 16.61 8.41
C LEU A 391 -9.11 16.13 7.34
N ILE A 392 -8.29 17.04 6.81
CA ILE A 392 -7.26 16.76 5.80
C ILE A 392 -5.86 17.18 6.24
N GLY A 393 -5.73 18.02 7.28
CA GLY A 393 -4.45 18.42 7.83
C GLY A 393 -4.54 18.80 9.30
N LYS A 394 -3.44 18.66 10.03
CA LYS A 394 -3.26 19.15 11.41
C LYS A 394 -1.84 19.65 11.57
N THR A 395 -1.61 20.74 12.28
CA THR A 395 -0.27 21.26 12.58
C THR A 395 -0.23 21.68 14.04
N ASP A 396 0.57 21.00 14.86
CA ASP A 396 0.82 21.40 16.24
C ASP A 396 2.26 21.90 16.42
N THR A 397 2.69 22.12 17.65
CA THR A 397 4.05 22.63 17.95
C THR A 397 5.17 21.62 17.67
N SER A 398 4.84 20.35 17.49
CA SER A 398 5.80 19.26 17.31
C SER A 398 5.87 18.72 15.89
N ALA A 399 4.75 18.73 15.16
CA ALA A 399 4.67 18.12 13.84
C ALA A 399 3.52 18.70 12.98
N LYS A 400 3.68 18.52 11.66
CA LYS A 400 2.64 18.70 10.65
C LYS A 400 2.12 17.35 10.17
N TYR A 401 0.82 17.21 10.07
CA TYR A 401 0.11 15.98 9.74
C TYR A 401 -0.79 16.20 8.52
N VAL A 402 -0.84 15.23 7.63
CA VAL A 402 -1.77 15.19 6.49
C VAL A 402 -2.62 13.93 6.61
N TYR A 403 -3.90 14.00 6.27
CA TYR A 403 -4.85 12.88 6.40
C TYR A 403 -5.44 12.49 5.04
N TYR A 404 -5.84 11.23 4.90
CA TYR A 404 -6.59 10.74 3.74
C TYR A 404 -8.04 11.27 3.78
N PRO A 405 -8.53 11.97 2.74
CA PRO A 405 -9.85 12.61 2.77
C PRO A 405 -11.06 11.67 2.93
N ILE A 406 -10.91 10.38 2.62
CA ILE A 406 -12.01 9.41 2.67
C ILE A 406 -12.04 8.68 4.01
N SER A 407 -10.89 8.20 4.48
CA SER A 407 -10.80 7.39 5.70
C SER A 407 -10.57 8.20 6.97
N GLY A 408 -10.05 9.43 6.85
CA GLY A 408 -9.59 10.23 8.00
C GLY A 408 -8.32 9.69 8.66
N ARG A 409 -7.65 8.68 8.09
CA ARG A 409 -6.38 8.15 8.60
C ARG A 409 -5.24 9.09 8.26
N MET A 410 -4.27 9.20 9.17
CA MET A 410 -3.01 9.92 8.92
C MET A 410 -2.31 9.32 7.70
N ARG A 411 -1.87 10.18 6.80
CA ARG A 411 -1.11 9.88 5.59
C ARG A 411 0.36 10.24 5.78
N THR A 412 0.65 11.43 6.30
CA THR A 412 2.03 11.83 6.61
C THR A 412 2.13 12.57 7.93
N LYS A 413 3.31 12.49 8.55
CA LYS A 413 3.74 13.26 9.73
C LYS A 413 5.15 13.80 9.49
N GLU A 414 5.30 15.11 9.43
CA GLU A 414 6.58 15.82 9.30
C GLU A 414 6.97 16.42 10.65
N LEU A 415 8.17 16.12 11.15
CA LEU A 415 8.67 16.64 12.44
C LEU A 415 9.11 18.10 12.34
N LEU A 416 8.59 18.95 13.21
CA LEU A 416 9.01 20.35 13.38
C LEU A 416 10.06 20.52 14.50
N ILE A 417 10.22 19.50 15.34
CA ILE A 417 11.22 19.42 16.42
C ILE A 417 11.94 18.08 16.38
N ALA A 418 13.15 18.00 16.94
CA ALA A 418 13.91 16.76 16.98
C ALA A 418 13.39 15.81 18.08
N VAL A 419 12.45 14.93 17.75
CA VAL A 419 11.88 13.92 18.66
C VAL A 419 11.75 12.60 17.92
N GLY A 420 12.58 11.61 18.27
CA GLY A 420 12.62 10.31 17.58
C GLY A 420 13.28 10.34 16.18
N GLY A 421 13.65 11.53 15.69
CA GLY A 421 14.35 11.78 14.43
C GLY A 421 14.76 13.26 14.34
N PRO A 422 15.58 13.66 13.36
CA PRO A 422 15.92 15.06 13.11
C PRO A 422 14.70 15.87 12.61
N ILE A 423 14.80 17.21 12.73
CA ILE A 423 13.78 18.13 12.20
C ILE A 423 13.68 17.94 10.68
N GLY A 424 12.45 17.86 10.15
CA GLY A 424 12.18 17.62 8.73
C GLY A 424 12.06 16.15 8.35
N THR A 425 12.19 15.20 9.28
CA THR A 425 11.87 13.79 9.01
C THR A 425 10.37 13.64 8.72
N ILE A 426 10.06 12.93 7.63
CA ILE A 426 8.69 12.65 7.19
C ILE A 426 8.40 11.16 7.39
N TYR A 427 7.35 10.85 8.14
CA TYR A 427 6.78 9.52 8.27
C TYR A 427 5.54 9.42 7.38
N GLU A 428 5.41 8.37 6.58
CA GLU A 428 4.26 8.10 5.73
C GLU A 428 3.54 6.83 6.19
N TYR A 429 2.21 6.83 6.10
CA TYR A 429 1.34 5.76 6.57
C TYR A 429 0.35 5.35 5.49
N SER A 430 -0.05 4.08 5.47
CA SER A 430 -1.02 3.55 4.51
C SER A 430 -2.45 4.01 4.80
N ASN A 431 -3.33 3.89 3.80
CA ASN A 431 -4.77 4.17 3.96
C ASN A 431 -5.57 2.96 4.50
N GLU A 432 -4.90 1.83 4.73
CA GLU A 432 -5.54 0.59 5.14
C GLU A 432 -5.87 0.59 6.64
N ALA A 433 -6.91 -0.16 7.02
CA ALA A 433 -7.20 -0.39 8.42
C ALA A 433 -6.26 -1.47 8.95
N VAL A 434 -5.56 -1.19 10.04
CA VAL A 434 -4.76 -2.21 10.75
C VAL A 434 -5.69 -3.36 11.16
N HIS A 435 -5.34 -4.60 10.82
CA HIS A 435 -6.12 -5.77 11.19
C HIS A 435 -6.07 -5.95 12.72
N ASN A 436 -7.21 -5.72 13.41
CA ASN A 436 -7.56 -6.17 14.77
C ASN A 436 -6.49 -6.09 15.89
N VAL A 437 -6.14 -4.90 16.41
CA VAL A 437 -6.14 -4.53 17.85
C VAL A 437 -5.47 -3.17 18.07
N GLY A 438 -6.26 -2.15 18.45
CA GLY A 438 -5.75 -0.83 18.88
C GLY A 438 -6.85 0.22 18.91
N THR A 439 -7.00 0.94 20.04
CA THR A 439 -8.13 1.83 20.34
C THR A 439 -8.10 3.18 19.62
N THR A 440 -7.11 3.44 18.77
CA THR A 440 -6.92 4.71 18.07
C THR A 440 -6.78 4.44 16.58
N GLY A 441 -7.90 4.34 15.85
CA GLY A 441 -7.95 4.18 14.38
C GLY A 441 -7.42 5.39 13.59
N GLU A 442 -6.41 6.08 14.12
CA GLU A 442 -5.89 7.37 13.66
C GLU A 442 -4.85 7.22 12.54
N TYR A 443 -4.28 6.03 12.33
CA TYR A 443 -3.27 5.74 11.30
C TYR A 443 -3.40 4.32 10.71
N GLY A 444 -2.87 4.13 9.50
CA GLY A 444 -2.63 2.80 8.90
C GLY A 444 -1.21 2.30 9.16
N TYR A 445 -0.72 1.36 8.35
CA TYR A 445 0.65 0.81 8.50
C TYR A 445 1.72 1.86 8.19
N PHE A 446 2.84 1.82 8.91
CA PHE A 446 3.93 2.79 8.78
C PHE A 446 4.85 2.52 7.58
N VAL A 447 4.44 2.88 6.38
CA VAL A 447 5.09 2.42 5.14
C VAL A 447 6.44 3.05 4.80
N LYS A 448 6.75 4.27 5.27
CA LYS A 448 7.99 4.95 4.86
C LYS A 448 8.49 6.01 5.85
N GLN A 449 9.80 6.06 6.06
CA GLN A 449 10.52 7.11 6.78
C GLN A 449 11.46 7.84 5.82
N THR A 450 11.35 9.16 5.68
CA THR A 450 12.30 9.97 4.89
C THR A 450 13.07 10.91 5.81
N ASN A 451 14.39 10.85 5.77
CA ASN A 451 15.27 11.75 6.53
C ASN A 451 15.48 13.09 5.78
N PRO A 452 15.92 14.15 6.48
CA PRO A 452 16.13 15.47 5.87
C PRO A 452 17.21 15.51 4.78
N ASP A 453 18.13 14.55 4.76
CA ASP A 453 19.16 14.41 3.71
C ASP A 453 18.64 13.72 2.44
N GLY A 454 17.38 13.26 2.45
CA GLY A 454 16.74 12.56 1.34
C GLY A 454 16.87 11.04 1.38
N SER A 455 17.67 10.46 2.29
CA SER A 455 17.68 9.01 2.53
C SER A 455 16.34 8.56 3.11
N TYR A 456 15.92 7.33 2.83
CA TYR A 456 14.65 6.82 3.32
C TYR A 456 14.64 5.32 3.60
N LYS A 457 13.74 4.91 4.49
CA LYS A 457 13.41 3.51 4.76
C LYS A 457 11.99 3.20 4.29
N PHE A 458 11.78 2.04 3.72
CA PHE A 458 10.47 1.52 3.33
C PHE A 458 10.12 0.29 4.16
N PHE A 459 8.86 0.12 4.52
CA PHE A 459 8.38 -0.94 5.41
C PHE A 459 7.17 -1.64 4.78
N ALA A 460 7.13 -2.98 4.79
CA ALA A 460 6.06 -3.75 4.16
C ALA A 460 5.74 -5.08 4.85
N ASP A 461 4.66 -5.71 4.39
CA ASP A 461 4.15 -7.04 4.76
C ASP A 461 4.08 -7.29 6.27
N TYR A 462 3.29 -6.47 6.94
CA TYR A 462 3.19 -6.47 8.40
C TYR A 462 2.61 -7.76 8.99
N TRP A 463 3.28 -8.30 10.00
CA TRP A 463 2.75 -9.37 10.85
C TRP A 463 1.72 -8.86 11.85
N SER A 464 1.92 -7.63 12.33
CA SER A 464 1.01 -6.91 13.23
C SER A 464 1.14 -5.39 13.02
N ALA A 465 0.33 -4.60 13.70
CA ALA A 465 0.29 -3.14 13.59
C ALA A 465 1.67 -2.46 13.57
N ASP A 466 2.57 -2.93 14.44
CA ASP A 466 3.87 -2.31 14.72
C ASP A 466 5.06 -3.19 14.30
N GLN A 467 4.80 -4.37 13.72
CA GLN A 467 5.85 -5.33 13.33
C GLN A 467 5.87 -5.54 11.81
N PRO A 468 6.69 -4.78 11.07
CA PRO A 468 6.91 -5.03 9.65
C PRO A 468 7.68 -6.34 9.45
N ARG A 469 7.39 -7.06 8.36
CA ARG A 469 8.25 -8.17 7.89
C ARG A 469 9.46 -7.62 7.16
N TYR A 470 9.27 -6.68 6.23
CA TYR A 470 10.36 -6.16 5.41
C TYR A 470 10.71 -4.72 5.76
N ILE A 471 12.01 -4.42 5.79
CA ILE A 471 12.55 -3.06 5.86
C ILE A 471 13.62 -2.91 4.76
N TRP A 472 13.48 -1.91 3.91
CA TRP A 472 14.49 -1.55 2.90
C TRP A 472 15.04 -0.15 3.17
N GLU A 473 16.35 0.03 3.05
CA GLU A 473 17.03 1.30 3.21
C GLU A 473 17.56 1.81 1.87
N TYR A 474 17.33 3.09 1.60
CA TYR A 474 17.72 3.76 0.37
C TYR A 474 18.51 5.03 0.68
N ASN A 475 19.52 5.31 -0.13
CA ASN A 475 20.23 6.59 -0.08
C ASN A 475 19.42 7.72 -0.73
N SER A 476 19.93 8.95 -0.68
CA SER A 476 19.26 10.13 -1.23
C SER A 476 19.12 10.13 -2.76
N ALA A 477 19.77 9.20 -3.47
CA ALA A 477 19.65 9.01 -4.92
C ALA A 477 18.62 7.92 -5.28
N GLY A 478 17.98 7.27 -4.29
CA GLY A 478 17.01 6.20 -4.50
C GLY A 478 17.65 4.84 -4.78
N VAL A 479 18.94 4.66 -4.49
CA VAL A 479 19.61 3.36 -4.62
C VAL A 479 19.45 2.59 -3.31
N LEU A 480 19.01 1.34 -3.40
CA LEU A 480 18.90 0.41 -2.27
C LEU A 480 20.30 0.17 -1.68
N THR A 481 20.45 0.36 -0.37
CA THR A 481 21.72 0.17 0.34
C THR A 481 21.69 -1.02 1.29
N ALA A 482 20.52 -1.36 1.83
CA ALA A 482 20.34 -2.53 2.68
C ALA A 482 18.88 -3.01 2.68
N SER A 483 18.67 -4.29 2.97
CA SER A 483 17.34 -4.85 3.25
C SER A 483 17.36 -5.76 4.46
N TYR A 484 16.21 -5.91 5.10
CA TYR A 484 16.01 -6.70 6.32
C TYR A 484 14.66 -7.39 6.27
N GLU A 485 14.63 -8.65 6.70
CA GLU A 485 13.41 -9.44 6.89
C GLU A 485 13.31 -9.90 8.35
N TYR A 486 12.13 -9.75 8.95
CA TYR A 486 11.82 -10.13 10.32
C TYR A 486 10.68 -11.14 10.37
N ASP A 487 10.72 -12.04 11.34
CA ASP A 487 9.61 -12.95 11.64
C ASP A 487 8.47 -12.24 12.41
N ALA A 488 7.41 -12.99 12.72
CA ALA A 488 6.24 -12.49 13.46
C ALA A 488 6.53 -12.09 14.91
N SER A 489 7.65 -12.54 15.49
CA SER A 489 8.12 -12.22 16.83
C SER A 489 9.04 -11.00 16.85
N GLY A 490 9.44 -10.49 15.68
CA GLY A 490 10.38 -9.39 15.53
C GLY A 490 11.85 -9.79 15.56
N ILE A 491 12.15 -11.08 15.39
CA ILE A 491 13.52 -11.59 15.19
C ILE A 491 13.92 -11.37 13.74
N LEU A 492 15.12 -10.84 13.51
CA LEU A 492 15.70 -10.68 12.17
C LEU A 492 16.02 -12.08 11.61
N ILE A 493 15.53 -12.40 10.41
CA ILE A 493 15.70 -13.70 9.75
C ILE A 493 16.51 -13.60 8.44
N ALA A 494 16.57 -12.42 7.82
CA ALA A 494 17.48 -12.16 6.72
C ALA A 494 17.91 -10.69 6.68
N SER A 495 19.12 -10.43 6.19
CA SER A 495 19.57 -9.08 5.88
C SER A 495 20.52 -9.08 4.69
N SER A 496 20.47 -8.03 3.86
CA SER A 496 21.40 -7.84 2.75
C SER A 496 21.92 -6.42 2.69
N ASP A 497 23.15 -6.28 2.20
CA ASP A 497 23.75 -5.01 1.77
C ASP A 497 24.46 -5.18 0.43
N ALA A 498 25.14 -4.14 -0.05
CA ALA A 498 25.83 -4.16 -1.35
C ALA A 498 26.94 -5.22 -1.46
N SER A 499 27.39 -5.80 -0.35
CA SER A 499 28.53 -6.71 -0.30
C SER A 499 28.20 -8.10 0.25
N THR A 500 27.15 -8.22 1.05
CA THR A 500 26.84 -9.40 1.84
C THR A 500 25.35 -9.70 1.94
N ASN A 501 25.00 -10.98 1.94
CA ASN A 501 23.68 -11.49 2.31
C ASN A 501 23.86 -12.39 3.55
N ILE A 502 22.98 -12.25 4.53
CA ILE A 502 23.05 -12.96 5.81
C ILE A 502 21.66 -13.53 6.12
N THR A 503 21.59 -14.82 6.48
CA THR A 503 20.39 -15.43 7.08
C THR A 503 20.61 -15.65 8.57
N TYR A 504 19.53 -15.72 9.33
CA TYR A 504 19.55 -15.89 10.77
C TYR A 504 18.59 -16.99 11.21
N TYR A 505 18.96 -17.69 12.28
CA TYR A 505 18.11 -18.70 12.88
C TYR A 505 16.85 -18.07 13.49
N GLY A 506 15.67 -18.53 13.05
CA GLY A 506 14.39 -17.97 13.48
C GLY A 506 14.06 -18.14 14.97
N ASP A 507 14.73 -19.05 15.68
CA ASP A 507 14.51 -19.28 17.11
C ASP A 507 15.45 -18.47 18.03
N THR A 508 16.70 -18.23 17.61
CA THR A 508 17.71 -17.54 18.41
C THR A 508 18.07 -16.14 17.91
N GLY A 509 17.86 -15.85 16.62
CA GLY A 509 18.33 -14.64 15.95
C GLY A 509 19.84 -14.57 15.74
N LEU A 510 20.55 -15.69 15.92
CA LEU A 510 21.98 -15.80 15.60
C LEU A 510 22.17 -15.92 14.09
N ILE A 511 23.34 -15.50 13.57
CA ILE A 511 23.66 -15.70 12.15
C ILE A 511 23.70 -17.19 11.85
N GLU A 512 22.95 -17.60 10.84
CA GLU A 512 22.92 -18.95 10.30
C GLU A 512 23.87 -19.06 9.12
N SER A 513 23.79 -18.13 8.17
CA SER A 513 24.68 -18.14 7.00
C SER A 513 25.09 -16.74 6.58
N LYS A 514 26.19 -16.66 5.85
CA LYS A 514 26.73 -15.43 5.27
C LYS A 514 27.30 -15.69 3.89
N ILE A 515 26.76 -15.01 2.89
CA ILE A 515 27.24 -14.96 1.51
C ILE A 515 27.91 -13.61 1.26
N MET A 516 29.02 -13.60 0.53
CA MET A 516 29.81 -12.43 0.17
C MET A 516 29.96 -12.34 -1.36
N THR A 517 29.82 -11.13 -1.91
CA THR A 517 29.98 -10.85 -3.36
C THR A 517 31.45 -10.89 -3.82
N SER A 518 32.40 -10.91 -2.91
CA SER A 518 33.84 -11.01 -3.20
C SER A 518 34.51 -11.93 -2.20
N PRO A 519 35.47 -12.77 -2.64
CA PRO A 519 36.10 -13.75 -1.77
C PRO A 519 36.93 -13.09 -0.66
N ASP A 520 37.00 -13.76 0.49
CA ASP A 520 37.89 -13.40 1.59
C ASP A 520 39.37 -13.70 1.26
N ALA A 521 40.27 -13.49 2.24
CA ALA A 521 41.71 -13.77 2.06
C ALA A 521 42.01 -15.27 1.82
N SER A 522 41.12 -16.16 2.23
CA SER A 522 41.21 -17.59 2.02
C SER A 522 40.64 -17.98 0.65
N GLY A 523 39.81 -17.14 0.03
CA GLY A 523 39.09 -17.43 -1.21
C GLY A 523 37.61 -17.76 -1.01
N ASN A 524 37.10 -17.68 0.23
CA ASN A 524 35.74 -18.07 0.63
C ASN A 524 34.73 -16.95 0.39
N VAL A 525 33.55 -17.33 -0.10
CA VAL A 525 32.39 -16.44 -0.32
C VAL A 525 31.17 -16.84 0.51
N TYR A 526 31.12 -18.06 1.06
CA TYR A 526 30.02 -18.53 1.89
C TYR A 526 30.53 -19.12 3.20
N TYR A 527 29.72 -18.94 4.25
CA TYR A 527 29.86 -19.59 5.53
C TYR A 527 28.48 -19.97 6.06
N HIS A 528 28.34 -21.17 6.61
CA HIS A 528 27.26 -21.56 7.52
C HIS A 528 27.84 -21.66 8.94
N TYR A 529 27.02 -21.36 9.94
CA TYR A 529 27.41 -21.31 11.35
C TYR A 529 26.47 -22.17 12.18
N GLU A 530 27.01 -22.88 13.18
CA GLU A 530 26.20 -23.63 14.15
C GLU A 530 25.20 -22.71 14.91
N ASN A 531 24.00 -23.21 15.25
CA ASN A 531 23.03 -22.49 16.09
C ASN A 531 23.42 -22.50 17.59
N ASN A 532 24.59 -21.97 17.92
CA ASN A 532 25.07 -21.73 19.27
C ASN A 532 25.80 -20.38 19.33
N ASP A 533 25.64 -19.63 20.41
CA ASP A 533 26.34 -18.33 20.52
C ASP A 533 27.76 -18.55 21.05
N PHE A 534 28.66 -18.98 20.16
CA PHE A 534 30.04 -19.27 20.51
C PHE A 534 30.76 -17.99 20.97
N ASN A 535 31.32 -17.99 22.18
CA ASN A 535 31.98 -16.82 22.79
C ASN A 535 31.12 -15.53 22.91
N SER A 536 29.79 -15.63 22.85
CA SER A 536 28.89 -14.46 22.95
C SER A 536 29.13 -13.40 21.86
N GLN A 537 29.41 -13.85 20.64
CA GLN A 537 29.72 -13.01 19.48
C GLN A 537 28.53 -12.80 18.53
N GLY A 538 27.40 -13.47 18.77
CA GLY A 538 26.18 -13.36 17.96
C GLY A 538 26.08 -14.36 16.80
N TYR A 539 26.99 -15.33 16.73
CA TYR A 539 27.01 -16.41 15.75
C TYR A 539 27.86 -17.59 16.23
N GLY A 540 27.59 -18.79 15.71
CA GLY A 540 28.30 -20.00 16.09
C GLY A 540 29.65 -20.18 15.43
N ARG A 541 30.19 -21.39 15.53
CA ARG A 541 31.39 -21.79 14.78
C ARG A 541 31.00 -22.15 13.36
N VAL A 542 31.93 -21.98 12.43
CA VAL A 542 31.73 -22.34 11.02
C VAL A 542 31.72 -23.85 10.90
N ASP A 543 30.62 -24.43 10.45
CA ASP A 543 30.49 -25.86 10.14
C ASP A 543 30.46 -26.12 8.64
N GLU A 544 30.16 -25.10 7.81
CA GLU A 544 30.31 -25.17 6.35
C GLU A 544 30.91 -23.88 5.77
N MET A 545 31.70 -23.99 4.71
CA MET A 545 32.24 -22.84 3.98
C MET A 545 32.48 -23.18 2.49
N GLN A 546 32.34 -22.19 1.62
CA GLN A 546 32.53 -22.35 0.16
C GLN A 546 33.44 -21.26 -0.40
N ARG A 547 34.28 -21.64 -1.37
CA ARG A 547 35.14 -20.75 -2.16
C ARG A 547 34.44 -20.15 -3.36
N SER A 548 34.96 -19.03 -3.85
CA SER A 548 34.50 -18.46 -5.13
C SER A 548 34.96 -19.29 -6.33
N VAL A 549 36.11 -19.97 -6.21
CA VAL A 549 36.70 -20.84 -7.22
C VAL A 549 37.43 -22.00 -6.52
N PRO A 550 37.45 -23.20 -7.13
CA PRO A 550 38.19 -24.34 -6.60
C PRO A 550 39.68 -24.00 -6.39
N ASN A 551 40.30 -24.58 -5.37
CA ASN A 551 41.75 -24.45 -5.21
C ASN A 551 42.52 -25.36 -6.21
N SER A 552 43.85 -25.37 -6.15
CA SER A 552 44.68 -26.20 -7.06
C SER A 552 44.47 -27.71 -6.91
N SER A 553 43.79 -28.15 -5.85
CA SER A 553 43.40 -29.54 -5.60
C SER A 553 41.92 -29.78 -5.95
N GLY A 554 41.23 -28.79 -6.53
CA GLY A 554 39.81 -28.83 -6.90
C GLY A 554 38.82 -28.54 -5.77
N GLU A 555 39.28 -28.19 -4.57
CA GLU A 555 38.40 -28.08 -3.39
C GLU A 555 37.67 -26.74 -3.39
N LEU A 556 36.34 -26.78 -3.48
CA LEU A 556 35.44 -25.63 -3.46
C LEU A 556 34.74 -25.47 -2.10
N GLU A 557 34.07 -26.52 -1.63
CA GLU A 557 33.27 -26.51 -0.40
C GLU A 557 33.96 -27.29 0.71
N TYR A 558 33.66 -26.96 1.97
CA TYR A 558 34.24 -27.60 3.13
C TYR A 558 33.20 -27.74 4.23
N THR A 559 33.11 -28.90 4.85
CA THR A 559 32.42 -29.10 6.12
C THR A 559 33.43 -29.30 7.24
N VAL A 560 33.13 -28.75 8.42
CA VAL A 560 34.03 -28.72 9.57
C VAL A 560 33.34 -29.36 10.77
N THR A 561 34.04 -30.26 11.45
CA THR A 561 33.57 -30.87 12.69
C THR A 561 34.50 -30.55 13.84
N TYR A 562 33.94 -30.28 15.02
CA TYR A 562 34.69 -29.91 16.22
C TYR A 562 34.62 -31.03 17.28
N PRO A 563 35.75 -31.36 17.95
CA PRO A 563 35.76 -32.42 18.96
C PRO A 563 35.35 -31.93 20.35
N ASP A 564 35.50 -30.63 20.62
CA ASP A 564 35.26 -29.97 21.90
C ASP A 564 34.32 -28.77 21.70
N PRO A 565 33.17 -28.69 22.39
CA PRO A 565 32.28 -27.53 22.34
C PRO A 565 32.94 -26.21 22.78
N ALA A 566 34.04 -26.26 23.54
CA ALA A 566 34.74 -25.09 24.05
C ALA A 566 35.93 -24.64 23.17
N SER A 567 36.24 -25.36 22.09
CA SER A 567 37.38 -25.08 21.21
C SER A 567 36.91 -24.74 19.80
N ASP A 568 37.70 -23.91 19.13
CA ASP A 568 37.58 -23.56 17.71
C ASP A 568 38.55 -24.38 16.83
N ALA A 569 39.26 -25.34 17.42
CA ALA A 569 40.13 -26.24 16.67
C ALA A 569 39.31 -27.32 15.96
N ALA A 570 39.31 -27.29 14.63
CA ALA A 570 38.70 -28.33 13.82
C ALA A 570 39.28 -29.70 14.13
N ARG A 571 38.45 -30.75 14.14
CA ARG A 571 38.87 -32.16 14.22
C ARG A 571 39.00 -32.75 12.84
N THR A 572 37.97 -32.57 12.02
CA THR A 572 37.94 -33.04 10.64
C THR A 572 37.40 -31.91 9.77
N VAL A 573 38.13 -31.60 8.71
CA VAL A 573 37.67 -30.74 7.61
C VAL A 573 37.52 -31.64 6.40
N ARG A 574 36.32 -31.75 5.87
CA ARG A 574 36.02 -32.51 4.65
C ARG A 574 35.81 -31.52 3.53
N SER A 575 36.50 -31.69 2.42
CA SER A 575 36.45 -30.79 1.26
C SER A 575 35.69 -31.41 0.10
N TYR A 576 35.08 -30.59 -0.76
CA TYR A 576 34.25 -31.05 -1.86
C TYR A 576 34.51 -30.34 -3.21
N SER A 577 34.18 -31.00 -4.33
CA SER A 577 34.31 -30.57 -5.73
C SER A 577 32.99 -29.98 -6.26
N ASP A 578 33.08 -29.11 -7.26
CA ASP A 578 31.97 -28.55 -8.06
C ASP A 578 31.92 -29.10 -9.49
N PHE A 579 32.68 -30.15 -9.79
CA PHE A 579 32.76 -30.72 -11.13
C PHE A 579 31.39 -31.24 -11.59
N ILE A 580 30.91 -30.69 -12.71
CA ILE A 580 29.61 -31.04 -13.29
C ILE A 580 29.72 -32.45 -13.89
N LYS A 581 29.01 -33.40 -13.30
CA LYS A 581 28.92 -34.79 -13.76
C LYS A 581 27.47 -35.20 -13.85
N GLY A 582 27.12 -35.90 -14.91
CA GLY A 582 25.72 -36.16 -15.17
C GLY A 582 25.45 -36.83 -16.50
N THR A 583 24.18 -36.80 -16.88
CA THR A 583 23.71 -37.40 -18.14
C THR A 583 22.83 -36.44 -18.92
N ASN A 584 22.73 -36.72 -20.20
CA ASN A 584 21.67 -36.18 -21.04
C ASN A 584 20.43 -37.04 -20.83
N LEU A 585 19.31 -36.41 -20.56
CA LEU A 585 17.98 -36.99 -20.66
C LEU A 585 17.40 -36.55 -22.00
N PRO A 586 17.38 -37.43 -23.01
CA PRO A 586 16.71 -37.13 -24.25
C PRO A 586 15.20 -36.93 -24.01
N TRP A 587 14.49 -36.72 -25.10
CA TRP A 587 13.03 -36.72 -25.12
C TRP A 587 12.43 -38.06 -24.69
N GLY A 588 11.28 -38.02 -24.01
CA GLY A 588 10.41 -39.19 -23.92
C GLY A 588 9.74 -39.45 -25.27
N THR A 589 9.18 -38.40 -25.88
CA THR A 589 8.74 -38.40 -27.27
C THR A 589 9.16 -37.11 -27.96
N TYR A 590 10.07 -37.21 -28.95
CA TYR A 590 10.73 -36.07 -29.59
C TYR A 590 9.78 -34.92 -29.94
N GLY A 591 10.01 -33.75 -29.33
CA GLY A 591 9.26 -32.52 -29.58
C GLY A 591 7.87 -32.45 -28.95
N TYR A 592 7.51 -33.37 -28.05
CA TYR A 592 6.20 -33.39 -27.36
C TYR A 592 6.30 -33.39 -25.82
N ASP A 593 7.50 -33.27 -25.26
CA ASP A 593 7.73 -33.36 -23.81
C ASP A 593 7.25 -32.13 -23.03
N ILE A 594 6.89 -31.04 -23.74
CA ILE A 594 6.31 -29.83 -23.16
C ILE A 594 5.10 -29.33 -23.96
N GLY A 595 4.04 -28.96 -23.22
CA GLY A 595 2.82 -28.37 -23.74
C GLY A 595 1.92 -29.30 -24.57
N VAL A 596 0.85 -28.72 -25.10
CA VAL A 596 -0.03 -29.40 -26.09
C VAL A 596 0.59 -29.30 -27.48
N ALA A 597 0.60 -30.43 -28.20
CA ALA A 597 1.09 -30.54 -29.56
C ALA A 597 0.26 -29.68 -30.54
N THR A 598 0.92 -28.95 -31.44
CA THR A 598 0.24 -28.16 -32.50
C THR A 598 0.42 -28.77 -33.89
N LEU A 599 1.48 -29.54 -34.09
CA LEU A 599 1.78 -30.31 -35.30
C LEU A 599 1.97 -31.79 -34.96
N GLY A 600 2.31 -32.60 -35.97
CA GLY A 600 2.63 -33.99 -35.76
C GLY A 600 1.44 -34.96 -35.75
N SER A 601 1.71 -36.24 -35.45
CA SER A 601 0.66 -37.26 -35.30
C SER A 601 -0.18 -37.05 -34.04
N GLU A 602 0.39 -36.37 -33.06
CA GLU A 602 -0.23 -36.12 -31.76
C GLU A 602 -0.88 -34.73 -31.65
N ALA A 603 -1.04 -33.99 -32.76
CA ALA A 603 -1.62 -32.65 -32.76
C ALA A 603 -2.93 -32.56 -31.95
N GLY A 604 -2.97 -31.65 -30.97
CA GLY A 604 -4.07 -31.45 -30.03
C GLY A 604 -4.03 -32.32 -28.77
N GLN A 605 -3.02 -33.19 -28.61
CA GLN A 605 -2.81 -33.99 -27.41
C GLN A 605 -1.72 -33.37 -26.52
N HIS A 606 -1.83 -33.62 -25.21
CA HIS A 606 -0.82 -33.27 -24.22
C HIS A 606 -0.07 -34.55 -23.83
N MET A 607 1.21 -34.60 -24.17
CA MET A 607 2.11 -35.72 -23.90
C MET A 607 3.29 -35.31 -22.99
N GLY A 608 3.30 -34.06 -22.54
CA GLY A 608 4.39 -33.50 -21.76
C GLY A 608 4.51 -34.08 -20.35
N PHE A 609 5.51 -33.61 -19.61
CA PHE A 609 5.91 -34.15 -18.31
C PHE A 609 4.79 -34.25 -17.26
N SER A 610 3.80 -33.37 -17.27
CA SER A 610 2.65 -33.38 -16.37
C SER A 610 1.50 -34.30 -16.83
N SER A 611 1.58 -34.84 -18.05
CA SER A 611 0.67 -35.88 -18.50
C SER A 611 0.95 -37.21 -17.80
N ALA A 612 -0.05 -38.09 -17.68
CA ALA A 612 0.14 -39.37 -16.99
C ALA A 612 1.18 -40.29 -17.68
N ALA A 613 1.34 -40.21 -19.01
CA ALA A 613 2.35 -40.97 -19.73
C ALA A 613 3.73 -40.30 -19.57
N GLY A 614 3.82 -38.99 -19.88
CA GLY A 614 5.06 -38.23 -19.77
C GLY A 614 5.65 -38.23 -18.36
N PHE A 615 4.83 -38.17 -17.31
CA PHE A 615 5.30 -38.26 -15.92
C PHE A 615 5.95 -39.62 -15.63
N ASN A 616 5.36 -40.72 -16.11
CA ASN A 616 5.91 -42.05 -15.88
C ASN A 616 7.21 -42.26 -16.66
N ASP A 617 7.27 -41.76 -17.90
CA ASP A 617 8.47 -41.83 -18.73
C ASP A 617 9.59 -40.97 -18.11
N LEU A 618 9.28 -39.74 -17.68
CA LEU A 618 10.21 -38.87 -16.97
C LEU A 618 10.77 -39.57 -15.72
N VAL A 619 9.91 -40.05 -14.82
CA VAL A 619 10.36 -40.68 -13.56
C VAL A 619 11.21 -41.94 -13.80
N SER A 620 10.93 -42.69 -14.87
CA SER A 620 11.67 -43.88 -15.28
C SER A 620 13.05 -43.54 -15.84
N ASN A 621 13.14 -42.47 -16.64
CA ASN A 621 14.34 -42.15 -17.40
C ASN A 621 15.25 -41.13 -16.70
N ILE A 622 14.71 -40.26 -15.85
CA ILE A 622 15.52 -39.35 -15.03
C ILE A 622 16.15 -40.14 -13.87
N LYS A 623 17.36 -40.64 -14.08
CA LYS A 623 18.03 -41.51 -13.12
C LYS A 623 18.92 -40.69 -12.19
N GLY A 624 18.43 -40.41 -11.00
CA GLY A 624 19.20 -39.72 -9.94
C GLY A 624 20.40 -40.49 -9.38
N GLU A 625 20.74 -41.62 -9.97
CA GLU A 625 21.95 -42.39 -9.70
C GLU A 625 23.02 -42.18 -10.78
N SER A 626 22.86 -41.21 -11.69
CA SER A 626 23.75 -41.00 -12.85
C SER A 626 24.51 -39.67 -12.80
N GLY A 627 24.74 -39.12 -11.61
CA GLY A 627 25.40 -37.83 -11.38
C GLY A 627 24.44 -36.77 -10.83
N ASP A 628 24.95 -35.54 -10.70
CA ASP A 628 24.24 -34.44 -10.03
C ASP A 628 23.47 -33.54 -11.01
N TYR A 629 23.78 -33.62 -12.32
CA TYR A 629 23.25 -32.75 -13.36
C TYR A 629 22.55 -33.53 -14.47
N VAL A 630 21.45 -32.99 -14.99
CA VAL A 630 20.71 -33.56 -16.12
C VAL A 630 20.46 -32.49 -17.17
N ARG A 631 20.94 -32.73 -18.39
CA ARG A 631 20.63 -31.91 -19.57
C ARG A 631 19.38 -32.47 -20.25
N VAL A 632 18.35 -31.64 -20.45
CA VAL A 632 17.00 -32.11 -20.86
C VAL A 632 16.37 -31.22 -21.92
N PHE A 633 15.80 -31.81 -22.97
CA PHE A 633 15.21 -31.09 -24.09
C PHE A 633 13.75 -30.68 -23.81
N LEU A 634 13.38 -29.45 -24.18
CA LEU A 634 12.04 -28.91 -23.97
C LEU A 634 11.25 -28.77 -25.28
N PHE A 635 11.51 -27.73 -26.07
CA PHE A 635 10.64 -27.39 -27.21
C PHE A 635 11.11 -27.95 -28.55
N ASN A 636 12.36 -28.43 -28.65
CA ASN A 636 12.98 -29.01 -29.85
C ASN A 636 12.69 -28.20 -31.15
N ASP A 637 11.88 -28.76 -32.05
CA ASP A 637 11.52 -28.20 -33.36
C ASP A 637 10.24 -27.34 -33.34
N LEU A 638 9.65 -27.12 -32.16
CA LEU A 638 8.39 -26.39 -31.96
C LEU A 638 7.15 -27.08 -32.56
N ARG A 639 7.15 -28.41 -32.73
CA ARG A 639 5.91 -29.17 -33.05
C ARG A 639 4.91 -29.19 -31.89
N SER A 640 5.36 -28.87 -30.68
CA SER A 640 4.56 -28.66 -29.46
C SER A 640 4.94 -27.35 -28.77
N GLY A 641 4.14 -26.95 -27.79
CA GLY A 641 4.45 -25.86 -26.87
C GLY A 641 4.07 -24.45 -27.36
N ILE A 642 4.07 -24.15 -28.66
CA ILE A 642 3.79 -22.80 -29.18
C ILE A 642 2.58 -22.77 -30.13
N ASN A 643 1.70 -21.80 -29.93
CA ASN A 643 0.64 -21.43 -30.87
C ASN A 643 1.16 -20.43 -31.91
N PHE A 644 0.96 -20.76 -33.19
CA PHE A 644 1.26 -19.87 -34.31
C PHE A 644 -0.02 -19.30 -34.93
N ASP A 645 0.05 -18.07 -35.42
CA ASP A 645 -1.02 -17.48 -36.22
C ASP A 645 -1.02 -18.03 -37.66
N ALA A 646 -2.03 -17.65 -38.44
CA ALA A 646 -2.14 -18.07 -39.85
C ALA A 646 -1.00 -17.58 -40.75
N SER A 647 -0.18 -16.63 -40.30
CA SER A 647 1.01 -16.11 -40.99
C SER A 647 2.31 -16.75 -40.46
N GLY A 648 2.21 -17.71 -39.53
CA GLY A 648 3.35 -18.35 -38.89
C GLY A 648 4.08 -17.44 -37.90
N ASN A 649 3.40 -16.49 -37.26
CA ASN A 649 3.97 -15.73 -36.15
C ASN A 649 3.67 -16.44 -34.82
N PRO A 650 4.64 -16.56 -33.90
CA PRO A 650 4.41 -17.16 -32.59
C PRO A 650 3.58 -16.20 -31.71
N ILE A 651 2.48 -16.68 -31.12
CA ILE A 651 1.52 -15.83 -30.38
C ILE A 651 1.59 -16.06 -28.87
N SER A 652 1.62 -17.32 -28.45
CA SER A 652 1.56 -17.71 -27.05
C SER A 652 2.02 -19.15 -26.88
N PHE A 653 2.32 -19.56 -25.64
CA PHE A 653 2.42 -20.96 -25.30
C PHE A 653 1.06 -21.68 -25.40
N THR A 654 1.10 -22.99 -25.63
CA THR A 654 -0.06 -23.88 -25.51
C THR A 654 -0.35 -24.18 -24.03
N ALA A 655 -1.47 -24.88 -23.75
CA ALA A 655 -1.77 -25.27 -22.37
C ALA A 655 -0.70 -26.22 -21.82
N SER A 656 -0.54 -26.24 -20.49
CA SER A 656 0.35 -27.13 -19.73
C SER A 656 1.87 -26.91 -19.90
N VAL A 657 2.34 -25.97 -20.73
CA VAL A 657 3.80 -25.66 -20.83
C VAL A 657 4.46 -25.37 -19.48
N TYR A 658 3.85 -24.50 -18.66
CA TYR A 658 4.38 -24.18 -17.34
C TYR A 658 4.23 -25.35 -16.35
N GLU A 659 3.12 -26.08 -16.42
CA GLU A 659 2.86 -27.25 -15.56
C GLU A 659 3.83 -28.41 -15.83
N ASP A 660 4.20 -28.62 -17.10
CA ASP A 660 5.21 -29.60 -17.49
C ASP A 660 6.59 -29.24 -16.94
N MET A 661 6.96 -27.95 -16.98
CA MET A 661 8.22 -27.48 -16.40
C MET A 661 8.24 -27.57 -14.88
N ASP A 662 7.14 -27.22 -14.20
CA ASP A 662 6.99 -27.41 -12.75
C ASP A 662 7.21 -28.87 -12.36
N VAL A 663 6.59 -29.82 -13.09
CA VAL A 663 6.75 -31.26 -12.83
C VAL A 663 8.19 -31.72 -13.06
N LEU A 664 8.87 -31.23 -14.09
CA LEU A 664 10.28 -31.54 -14.33
C LEU A 664 11.17 -31.06 -13.16
N ILE A 665 10.95 -29.83 -12.69
CA ILE A 665 11.64 -29.25 -11.53
C ILE A 665 11.37 -30.08 -10.27
N ASP A 666 10.09 -30.36 -9.97
CA ASP A 666 9.68 -31.13 -8.79
C ASP A 666 10.35 -32.52 -8.75
N VAL A 667 10.44 -33.19 -9.91
CA VAL A 667 11.08 -34.51 -10.00
C VAL A 667 12.60 -34.41 -9.83
N ALA A 668 13.23 -33.37 -10.38
CA ALA A 668 14.66 -33.14 -10.20
C ALA A 668 14.99 -32.81 -8.73
N GLU A 669 14.23 -31.92 -8.09
CA GLU A 669 14.36 -31.57 -6.67
C GLU A 669 14.21 -32.80 -5.77
N ALA A 670 13.19 -33.62 -6.01
CA ALA A 670 12.96 -34.84 -5.24
C ALA A 670 14.12 -35.84 -5.35
N LYS A 671 14.94 -35.74 -6.41
CA LYS A 671 16.13 -36.57 -6.65
C LYS A 671 17.44 -35.85 -6.33
N GLY A 672 17.40 -34.58 -5.91
CA GLY A 672 18.59 -33.78 -5.63
C GLY A 672 19.41 -33.40 -6.88
N LEU A 673 18.77 -33.35 -8.05
CA LEU A 673 19.42 -33.08 -9.33
C LEU A 673 19.32 -31.61 -9.71
N LYS A 674 20.31 -31.14 -10.49
CA LYS A 674 20.30 -29.85 -11.17
C LYS A 674 19.99 -30.03 -12.66
N LEU A 675 19.25 -29.09 -13.23
CA LEU A 675 18.79 -29.16 -14.62
C LEU A 675 19.58 -28.21 -15.54
N ILE A 676 19.81 -28.67 -16.77
CA ILE A 676 20.23 -27.85 -17.91
C ILE A 676 19.14 -27.98 -18.99
N PRO A 677 18.08 -27.15 -18.94
CA PRO A 677 17.01 -27.22 -19.93
C PRO A 677 17.47 -26.66 -21.27
N VAL A 678 17.32 -27.46 -22.32
CA VAL A 678 17.59 -27.11 -23.71
C VAL A 678 16.32 -26.56 -24.34
N LEU A 679 16.30 -25.25 -24.57
CA LEU A 679 15.12 -24.56 -25.08
C LEU A 679 14.78 -25.01 -26.50
N LEU A 680 15.77 -25.03 -27.40
CA LEU A 680 15.58 -25.29 -28.82
C LEU A 680 16.57 -26.34 -29.34
N ASP A 681 16.18 -27.03 -30.40
CA ASP A 681 17.05 -27.95 -31.13
C ASP A 681 17.24 -27.45 -32.58
N PHE A 682 18.34 -27.83 -33.23
CA PHE A 682 18.68 -27.37 -34.58
C PHE A 682 17.62 -27.73 -35.63
N THR A 683 16.82 -28.75 -35.35
CA THR A 683 15.67 -29.20 -36.17
C THR A 683 14.55 -28.18 -36.29
N ILE A 684 14.58 -27.07 -35.52
CA ILE A 684 13.69 -25.93 -35.78
C ILE A 684 13.86 -25.39 -37.22
N ALA A 685 15.00 -25.62 -37.87
CA ALA A 685 15.25 -25.17 -39.24
C ALA A 685 16.29 -26.04 -39.96
N ASP A 686 16.18 -27.37 -39.92
CA ASP A 686 17.11 -28.30 -40.59
C ASP A 686 16.71 -28.61 -42.06
N GLY A 687 15.59 -28.04 -42.53
CA GLY A 687 15.04 -28.26 -43.85
C GLY A 687 14.04 -29.42 -43.92
N VAL A 688 13.68 -30.05 -42.79
CA VAL A 688 12.77 -31.18 -42.72
C VAL A 688 11.40 -30.73 -42.21
N SER A 689 10.49 -30.41 -43.14
CA SER A 689 9.11 -30.05 -42.79
C SER A 689 8.14 -31.23 -42.65
N VAL A 690 8.57 -32.45 -43.02
CA VAL A 690 7.75 -33.67 -42.98
C VAL A 690 8.58 -34.91 -42.67
N GLU A 691 8.17 -35.66 -41.65
CA GLU A 691 8.68 -37.00 -41.34
C GLU A 691 7.69 -38.06 -41.87
N GLY A 692 8.06 -38.74 -42.94
CA GLY A 692 7.18 -39.69 -43.63
C GLY A 692 5.96 -38.98 -44.25
N SER A 693 4.81 -39.01 -43.58
CA SER A 693 3.59 -38.27 -43.98
C SER A 693 3.14 -37.25 -42.94
N THR A 694 3.89 -37.09 -41.86
CA THR A 694 3.54 -36.27 -40.71
C THR A 694 4.25 -34.93 -40.81
N GLN A 695 3.50 -33.84 -40.76
CA GLN A 695 4.10 -32.51 -40.70
C GLN A 695 4.75 -32.29 -39.34
N VAL A 696 5.99 -31.81 -39.34
CA VAL A 696 6.78 -31.52 -38.16
C VAL A 696 7.17 -30.03 -38.13
N GLY A 697 7.90 -29.60 -37.11
CA GLY A 697 8.42 -28.25 -37.03
C GLY A 697 9.46 -27.97 -38.12
N GLU A 698 9.40 -26.79 -38.72
CA GLU A 698 10.40 -26.27 -39.67
C GLU A 698 10.09 -24.78 -39.90
N TYR A 699 10.89 -23.91 -39.29
CA TYR A 699 10.64 -22.48 -39.12
C TYR A 699 11.90 -21.60 -39.35
N PRO A 700 12.53 -21.67 -40.54
CA PRO A 700 13.73 -20.88 -40.86
C PRO A 700 13.51 -19.36 -40.82
N ASP A 701 12.26 -18.91 -40.90
CA ASP A 701 11.87 -17.50 -40.78
C ASP A 701 11.89 -16.98 -39.35
N LEU A 702 11.81 -17.84 -38.31
CA LEU A 702 12.03 -17.43 -36.92
C LEU A 702 13.48 -17.04 -36.64
N ILE A 703 14.41 -17.48 -37.48
CA ILE A 703 15.83 -17.08 -37.43
C ILE A 703 16.07 -15.84 -38.30
N THR A 704 15.54 -15.83 -39.53
CA THR A 704 15.88 -14.82 -40.54
C THR A 704 15.02 -13.56 -40.53
N ASP A 705 13.75 -13.62 -40.10
CA ASP A 705 12.87 -12.45 -40.00
C ASP A 705 13.00 -11.79 -38.61
N PRO A 706 13.50 -10.55 -38.50
CA PRO A 706 13.71 -9.90 -37.20
C PRO A 706 12.44 -9.72 -36.36
N ALA A 707 11.28 -9.56 -37.00
CA ALA A 707 10.03 -9.36 -36.27
C ALA A 707 9.55 -10.68 -35.66
N LYS A 708 9.57 -11.77 -36.44
CA LYS A 708 9.18 -13.09 -35.95
C LYS A 708 10.15 -13.61 -34.89
N ARG A 709 11.45 -13.38 -35.10
CA ARG A 709 12.51 -13.70 -34.16
C ARG A 709 12.28 -13.05 -32.80
N ALA A 710 12.05 -11.73 -32.78
CA ALA A 710 11.79 -11.01 -31.54
C ALA A 710 10.52 -11.52 -30.82
N MET A 711 9.50 -11.97 -31.55
CA MET A 711 8.29 -12.56 -30.96
C MET A 711 8.57 -13.93 -30.30
N LEU A 712 9.38 -14.78 -30.94
CA LEU A 712 9.80 -16.05 -30.33
C LEU A 712 10.67 -15.82 -29.09
N ILE A 713 11.69 -14.95 -29.22
CA ILE A 713 12.62 -14.64 -28.13
C ILE A 713 11.87 -14.07 -26.93
N GLY A 714 10.93 -13.14 -27.12
CA GLY A 714 10.13 -12.60 -26.02
C GLY A 714 9.26 -13.66 -25.33
N LEU A 715 8.69 -14.61 -26.08
CA LEU A 715 7.94 -15.72 -25.46
C LEU A 715 8.85 -16.63 -24.63
N LEU A 716 10.04 -16.98 -25.14
CA LEU A 716 11.01 -17.77 -24.39
C LEU A 716 11.55 -16.99 -23.17
N GLY A 717 11.70 -15.67 -23.29
CA GLY A 717 12.03 -14.78 -22.18
C GLY A 717 10.97 -14.81 -21.08
N ASP A 718 9.69 -14.67 -21.43
CA ASP A 718 8.56 -14.82 -20.49
C ASP A 718 8.60 -16.18 -19.77
N PHE A 719 8.93 -17.25 -20.50
CA PHE A 719 9.08 -18.59 -19.92
C PHE A 719 10.24 -18.67 -18.94
N VAL A 720 11.41 -18.17 -19.30
CA VAL A 720 12.60 -18.15 -18.42
C VAL A 720 12.35 -17.32 -17.17
N ASN A 721 11.75 -16.12 -17.30
CA ASN A 721 11.42 -15.25 -16.18
C ASN A 721 10.51 -15.95 -15.14
N GLN A 722 9.56 -16.76 -15.60
CA GLN A 722 8.66 -17.50 -14.72
C GLN A 722 9.39 -18.46 -13.77
N PHE A 723 10.60 -18.90 -14.14
CA PHE A 723 11.44 -19.81 -13.36
C PHE A 723 12.76 -19.18 -12.88
N SER A 724 12.91 -17.85 -12.99
CA SER A 724 14.13 -17.16 -12.57
C SER A 724 14.40 -17.33 -11.07
N GLY A 725 15.67 -17.54 -10.72
CA GLY A 725 16.11 -17.75 -9.35
C GLY A 725 15.73 -19.10 -8.74
N ASN A 726 15.22 -20.06 -9.55
CA ASN A 726 15.03 -21.42 -9.09
C ASN A 726 16.37 -22.17 -9.04
N ASP A 727 16.84 -22.49 -7.83
CA ASP A 727 18.14 -23.13 -7.60
C ASP A 727 18.29 -24.49 -8.32
N THR A 728 17.21 -25.17 -8.67
CA THR A 728 17.22 -26.46 -9.40
C THR A 728 17.70 -26.29 -10.83
N ILE A 729 17.58 -25.11 -11.43
CA ILE A 729 18.06 -24.82 -12.78
C ILE A 729 19.50 -24.32 -12.70
N PHE A 730 20.44 -25.12 -13.21
CA PHE A 730 21.86 -24.76 -13.20
C PHE A 730 22.24 -23.83 -14.35
N ALA A 731 21.76 -24.13 -15.56
CA ALA A 731 22.03 -23.33 -16.74
C ALA A 731 20.88 -23.44 -17.74
N TRP A 732 20.62 -22.38 -18.48
CA TRP A 732 19.76 -22.40 -19.65
C TRP A 732 20.58 -22.66 -20.91
N GLU A 733 20.23 -23.70 -21.65
CA GLU A 733 20.80 -23.93 -22.97
C GLU A 733 19.88 -23.37 -24.05
N VAL A 734 20.37 -22.36 -24.77
CA VAL A 734 19.53 -21.63 -25.73
C VAL A 734 19.22 -22.44 -26.99
N MET A 735 20.15 -23.29 -27.42
CA MET A 735 19.99 -24.16 -28.58
C MET A 735 21.02 -25.29 -28.59
N ASN A 736 20.60 -26.48 -29.01
CA ASN A 736 21.47 -27.60 -29.35
C ASN A 736 21.89 -27.55 -30.83
N GLU A 737 23.17 -27.74 -31.10
CA GLU A 737 23.85 -27.84 -32.41
C GLU A 737 23.40 -26.84 -33.51
N PRO A 738 23.35 -25.52 -33.23
CA PRO A 738 22.97 -24.51 -34.23
C PRO A 738 23.81 -24.56 -35.52
N GLU A 739 25.00 -25.15 -35.48
CA GLU A 739 25.86 -25.31 -36.64
C GLU A 739 25.26 -26.23 -37.72
N GLU A 740 24.43 -27.21 -37.33
CA GLU A 740 23.76 -28.09 -38.29
C GLU A 740 22.83 -27.29 -39.21
N ILE A 741 22.18 -26.24 -38.72
CA ILE A 741 21.41 -25.30 -39.56
C ILE A 741 22.33 -24.53 -40.51
N ILE A 742 23.48 -24.07 -40.02
CA ILE A 742 24.46 -23.31 -40.84
C ILE A 742 24.99 -24.16 -42.00
N TYR A 743 25.23 -25.46 -41.76
CA TYR A 743 25.78 -26.36 -42.75
C TYR A 743 24.74 -26.83 -43.77
N ASN A 744 23.52 -27.12 -43.30
CA ASN A 744 22.58 -27.90 -44.08
C ASN A 744 21.41 -27.10 -44.65
N THR A 745 21.12 -25.90 -44.13
CA THR A 745 19.89 -25.15 -44.47
C THR A 745 20.16 -24.00 -45.44
N PRO A 746 19.77 -24.10 -46.72
CA PRO A 746 20.02 -23.05 -47.69
C PRO A 746 19.23 -21.77 -47.35
N GLY A 747 19.94 -20.67 -47.15
CA GLY A 747 19.34 -19.35 -46.92
C GLY A 747 19.51 -18.82 -45.49
N ILE A 748 20.00 -19.64 -44.57
CA ILE A 748 20.46 -19.21 -43.25
C ILE A 748 21.99 -19.27 -43.26
N ASN A 749 22.65 -18.17 -42.90
CA ASN A 749 24.10 -18.14 -42.80
C ASN A 749 24.56 -17.94 -41.34
N ALA A 750 25.86 -18.09 -41.09
CA ALA A 750 26.43 -17.95 -39.76
C ALA A 750 26.09 -16.62 -39.06
N ALA A 751 26.00 -15.50 -39.81
CA ALA A 751 25.66 -14.20 -39.21
C ALA A 751 24.18 -14.12 -38.79
N ASP A 752 23.26 -14.77 -39.53
CA ASP A 752 21.85 -14.85 -39.13
C ASP A 752 21.72 -15.64 -37.83
N MET A 753 22.42 -16.77 -37.74
CA MET A 753 22.41 -17.62 -36.54
C MET A 753 23.10 -16.95 -35.35
N GLN A 754 24.27 -16.32 -35.55
CA GLN A 754 24.94 -15.53 -34.50
C GLN A 754 24.05 -14.42 -33.96
N THR A 755 23.27 -13.77 -34.84
CA THR A 755 22.29 -12.75 -34.41
C THR A 755 21.18 -13.38 -33.56
N PHE A 756 20.61 -14.49 -34.02
CA PHE A 756 19.56 -15.21 -33.29
C PHE A 756 20.02 -15.65 -31.90
N ILE A 757 21.17 -16.31 -31.81
CA ILE A 757 21.74 -16.76 -30.55
C ILE A 757 22.11 -15.58 -29.64
N SER A 758 22.73 -14.52 -30.17
CA SER A 758 23.09 -13.35 -29.34
C SER A 758 21.87 -12.64 -28.74
N GLU A 759 20.80 -12.50 -29.53
CA GLU A 759 19.55 -11.89 -29.06
C GLU A 759 18.89 -12.79 -27.99
N LEU A 760 18.84 -14.11 -28.20
CA LEU A 760 18.25 -15.04 -27.22
C LEU A 760 19.07 -15.13 -25.93
N VAL A 761 20.40 -15.21 -26.01
CA VAL A 761 21.29 -15.16 -24.82
C VAL A 761 21.10 -13.86 -24.05
N THR A 762 20.96 -12.73 -24.75
CA THR A 762 20.72 -11.42 -24.11
C THR A 762 19.39 -11.39 -23.38
N GLU A 763 18.33 -11.96 -23.96
CA GLU A 763 17.01 -12.05 -23.33
C GLU A 763 17.05 -12.93 -22.09
N VAL A 764 17.61 -14.14 -22.18
CA VAL A 764 17.75 -15.06 -21.04
C VAL A 764 18.49 -14.40 -19.88
N LYS A 765 19.59 -13.69 -20.14
CA LYS A 765 20.36 -12.97 -19.10
C LYS A 765 19.64 -11.75 -18.53
N THR A 766 18.68 -11.19 -19.27
CA THR A 766 17.85 -10.07 -18.82
C THR A 766 16.77 -10.56 -17.88
N GLU A 767 16.14 -11.69 -18.22
CA GLU A 767 15.04 -12.29 -17.46
C GLU A 767 15.52 -13.13 -16.28
N ASP A 768 16.71 -13.74 -16.36
CA ASP A 768 17.29 -14.57 -15.29
C ASP A 768 18.80 -14.33 -15.13
N ALA A 769 19.15 -13.18 -14.52
CA ALA A 769 20.53 -12.72 -14.41
C ALA A 769 21.43 -13.56 -13.48
N SER A 770 20.84 -14.40 -12.62
CA SER A 770 21.57 -15.26 -11.67
C SER A 770 21.99 -16.60 -12.26
N THR A 771 21.38 -17.04 -13.36
CA THR A 771 21.57 -18.39 -13.91
C THR A 771 22.54 -18.38 -15.09
N LEU A 772 23.30 -19.47 -15.25
CA LEU A 772 24.25 -19.58 -16.36
C LEU A 772 23.52 -19.77 -17.70
N VAL A 773 24.15 -19.37 -18.80
CA VAL A 773 23.63 -19.52 -20.16
C VAL A 773 24.67 -20.21 -21.04
N THR A 774 24.26 -21.29 -21.71
CA THR A 774 25.10 -22.16 -22.54
C THR A 774 24.47 -22.44 -23.91
N LEU A 775 25.22 -23.14 -24.76
CA LEU A 775 24.84 -23.61 -26.09
C LEU A 775 25.53 -24.95 -26.36
N GLY A 776 24.79 -25.98 -26.79
CA GLY A 776 25.35 -27.28 -27.17
C GLY A 776 26.03 -27.22 -28.53
N SER A 777 27.32 -26.87 -28.58
CA SER A 777 28.06 -26.82 -29.84
C SER A 777 28.44 -28.22 -30.31
N GLN A 778 28.25 -28.50 -31.60
CA GLN A 778 28.54 -29.82 -32.19
C GLN A 778 29.95 -30.35 -31.86
N ASP A 779 30.96 -29.48 -31.85
CA ASP A 779 32.31 -29.85 -31.43
C ASP A 779 33.14 -28.63 -31.00
N ARG A 780 34.30 -28.89 -30.38
CA ARG A 780 35.24 -27.87 -29.91
C ARG A 780 35.65 -26.86 -31.00
N THR A 781 35.79 -27.31 -32.25
CA THR A 781 36.20 -26.44 -33.37
C THR A 781 35.07 -25.52 -33.80
N ALA A 782 33.85 -26.04 -33.88
CA ALA A 782 32.63 -25.29 -34.15
C ALA A 782 32.41 -24.19 -33.10
N LEU A 783 32.55 -24.54 -31.81
CA LEU A 783 32.46 -23.61 -30.68
C LEU A 783 33.36 -22.38 -30.88
N LEU A 784 34.64 -22.61 -31.17
CA LEU A 784 35.62 -21.53 -31.35
C LEU A 784 35.34 -20.71 -32.62
N ASN A 785 34.88 -21.36 -33.70
CA ASN A 785 34.66 -20.72 -34.99
C ASN A 785 33.41 -19.84 -35.07
N TYR A 786 32.39 -20.08 -34.23
CA TYR A 786 31.12 -19.38 -34.35
C TYR A 786 30.73 -18.54 -33.13
N TRP A 787 30.99 -18.99 -31.90
CA TRP A 787 30.27 -18.48 -30.71
C TRP A 787 31.10 -17.73 -29.67
N THR A 788 32.42 -17.71 -29.80
CA THR A 788 33.34 -17.24 -28.74
C THR A 788 34.09 -15.94 -29.08
N GLY A 789 34.01 -15.47 -30.33
CA GLY A 789 34.76 -14.30 -30.80
C GLY A 789 36.28 -14.50 -30.89
N THR A 790 36.77 -15.73 -30.67
CA THR A 790 38.21 -16.04 -30.64
C THR A 790 38.81 -16.19 -32.05
N ASN A 791 38.10 -16.85 -32.97
CA ASN A 791 38.54 -17.07 -34.35
C ASN A 791 37.99 -16.03 -35.34
N PHE A 792 38.66 -15.87 -36.47
CA PHE A 792 38.24 -14.92 -37.52
C PHE A 792 36.86 -15.29 -38.10
N GLY A 793 35.86 -14.44 -37.87
CA GLY A 793 34.46 -14.66 -38.29
C GLY A 793 33.55 -15.18 -37.16
N SER A 794 34.13 -15.54 -36.01
CA SER A 794 33.41 -15.86 -34.78
C SER A 794 32.86 -14.59 -34.13
N VAL A 795 31.71 -14.67 -33.47
CA VAL A 795 31.11 -13.60 -32.66
C VAL A 795 31.01 -14.12 -31.23
N ASP A 796 31.43 -13.32 -30.25
CA ASP A 796 31.14 -13.64 -28.85
C ASP A 796 29.66 -13.36 -28.60
N VAL A 797 28.86 -14.43 -28.48
CA VAL A 797 27.41 -14.35 -28.28
C VAL A 797 27.02 -14.17 -26.80
N GLY A 798 28.00 -14.06 -25.90
CA GLY A 798 27.78 -13.69 -24.49
C GLY A 798 27.48 -14.86 -23.53
N LEU A 799 27.82 -16.09 -23.93
CA LEU A 799 27.69 -17.31 -23.10
C LEU A 799 28.47 -17.16 -21.78
N THR A 800 27.89 -17.64 -20.68
CA THR A 800 28.54 -17.66 -19.35
C THR A 800 29.03 -19.05 -18.97
N LEU A 801 28.67 -20.06 -19.75
CA LEU A 801 29.17 -21.42 -19.71
C LEU A 801 29.38 -21.87 -21.16
N TYR A 802 30.58 -22.35 -21.49
CA TYR A 802 30.86 -22.88 -22.83
C TYR A 802 30.70 -24.40 -22.83
N GLN A 803 30.15 -24.94 -23.91
CA GLN A 803 29.89 -26.37 -24.04
C GLN A 803 30.15 -26.84 -25.47
N PHE A 804 30.68 -28.06 -25.61
CA PHE A 804 30.77 -28.76 -26.88
C PHE A 804 30.53 -30.27 -26.72
N HIS A 805 30.26 -30.96 -27.83
CA HIS A 805 30.05 -32.41 -27.83
C HIS A 805 31.31 -33.18 -28.25
N TYR A 806 31.40 -34.40 -27.74
CA TYR A 806 32.53 -35.28 -27.97
C TYR A 806 32.09 -36.74 -28.09
N TYR A 807 32.53 -37.39 -29.17
CA TYR A 807 32.33 -38.81 -29.38
C TYR A 807 33.65 -39.51 -29.68
N ASN A 808 33.75 -40.82 -29.39
CA ASN A 808 35.01 -41.56 -29.52
C ASN A 808 35.61 -41.48 -30.95
N TYR A 809 34.76 -41.49 -31.98
CA TYR A 809 35.20 -41.34 -33.38
C TYR A 809 35.86 -39.98 -33.68
N MET A 810 35.73 -39.00 -32.77
CA MET A 810 36.37 -37.69 -32.85
C MET A 810 37.82 -37.69 -32.32
N GLU A 811 38.34 -38.81 -31.77
CA GLU A 811 39.76 -39.04 -31.38
C GLU A 811 40.73 -38.94 -32.58
N THR A 812 40.80 -37.75 -33.16
CA THR A 812 41.69 -37.39 -34.25
C THR A 812 42.44 -36.15 -33.81
N VAL A 813 43.65 -35.96 -34.37
CA VAL A 813 44.58 -34.91 -33.92
C VAL A 813 43.89 -33.54 -33.81
N GLY A 814 43.77 -33.02 -32.59
CA GLY A 814 43.19 -31.71 -32.27
C GLY A 814 41.74 -31.73 -31.79
N LYS A 815 41.09 -32.90 -31.75
CA LYS A 815 39.73 -33.11 -31.22
C LYS A 815 39.66 -34.20 -30.16
N ASP A 816 40.80 -34.72 -29.72
CA ASP A 816 40.96 -35.65 -28.62
C ASP A 816 40.38 -35.11 -27.30
N LEU A 817 39.86 -36.02 -26.46
CA LEU A 817 39.29 -35.66 -25.15
C LEU A 817 40.37 -35.14 -24.18
N ASP A 818 41.58 -35.71 -24.28
CA ASP A 818 42.77 -35.34 -23.50
C ASP A 818 43.40 -34.04 -24.01
N TYR A 819 42.67 -32.95 -23.86
CA TYR A 819 43.07 -31.63 -24.36
C TYR A 819 42.91 -30.55 -23.29
N ASP A 820 43.99 -29.88 -22.94
CA ASP A 820 44.04 -28.80 -21.96
C ASP A 820 43.08 -27.64 -22.31
N ALA A 821 42.05 -27.44 -21.47
CA ALA A 821 41.01 -26.43 -21.66
C ALA A 821 41.59 -25.00 -21.67
N THR A 822 42.74 -24.76 -21.03
CA THR A 822 43.37 -23.43 -21.01
C THR A 822 43.86 -23.00 -22.39
N LEU A 823 44.12 -23.96 -23.30
CA LEU A 823 44.52 -23.68 -24.68
C LEU A 823 43.38 -23.12 -25.54
N LEU A 824 42.13 -23.22 -25.07
CA LEU A 824 40.96 -22.64 -25.74
C LEU A 824 40.93 -21.11 -25.63
N GLY A 825 41.63 -20.54 -24.64
CA GLY A 825 41.69 -19.08 -24.42
C GLY A 825 40.35 -18.45 -24.04
N LEU A 826 39.45 -19.23 -23.43
CA LEU A 826 38.11 -18.79 -23.02
C LEU A 826 38.13 -18.25 -21.58
N GLY A 827 37.30 -17.23 -21.32
CA GLY A 827 37.24 -16.56 -20.02
C GLY A 827 36.23 -17.12 -19.03
N ASN A 828 35.32 -17.99 -19.50
CA ASN A 828 34.29 -18.65 -18.70
C ASN A 828 34.53 -20.17 -18.68
N PRO A 829 33.92 -20.91 -17.72
CA PRO A 829 34.06 -22.37 -17.63
C PRO A 829 33.65 -23.10 -18.91
N VAL A 830 34.28 -24.24 -19.18
CA VAL A 830 34.02 -25.09 -20.35
C VAL A 830 33.65 -26.49 -19.89
N ILE A 831 32.52 -27.02 -20.36
CA ILE A 831 32.09 -28.39 -20.14
C ILE A 831 32.03 -29.17 -21.46
N VAL A 832 32.04 -30.50 -21.36
CA VAL A 832 31.70 -31.37 -22.49
C VAL A 832 30.27 -31.87 -22.29
N GLY A 833 29.35 -31.29 -23.06
CA GLY A 833 27.89 -31.41 -22.85
C GLY A 833 27.28 -32.72 -23.32
N GLU A 834 27.98 -33.40 -24.21
CA GLU A 834 27.62 -34.75 -24.65
C GLU A 834 28.91 -35.54 -24.80
N ILE A 835 29.01 -36.65 -24.07
CA ILE A 835 30.13 -37.58 -24.11
C ILE A 835 29.60 -38.96 -24.47
N ASP A 836 30.22 -39.58 -25.46
CA ASP A 836 29.99 -40.99 -25.77
C ASP A 836 30.29 -41.87 -24.54
N PRO A 837 29.32 -42.63 -24.00
CA PRO A 837 29.55 -43.50 -22.85
C PRO A 837 30.33 -44.78 -23.22
N THR A 838 30.44 -45.13 -24.50
CA THR A 838 30.98 -46.42 -24.91
C THR A 838 32.49 -46.54 -24.75
N GLN A 839 32.93 -47.76 -24.45
CA GLN A 839 34.31 -48.22 -24.60
C GLN A 839 34.40 -49.01 -25.91
N ASP A 840 35.19 -48.54 -26.88
CA ASP A 840 35.29 -49.16 -28.19
C ASP A 840 36.74 -49.14 -28.74
N ALA A 841 36.87 -49.41 -30.05
CA ALA A 841 38.17 -49.46 -30.71
C ALA A 841 38.81 -48.08 -30.93
N ASP A 842 38.01 -47.02 -30.93
CA ASP A 842 38.45 -45.64 -31.14
C ASP A 842 38.86 -45.00 -29.81
N ASN A 843 38.19 -45.35 -28.69
CA ASN A 843 38.62 -44.96 -27.35
C ASN A 843 38.33 -46.07 -26.29
N ALA A 844 39.37 -46.51 -25.58
CA ALA A 844 39.31 -47.56 -24.55
C ALA A 844 39.10 -47.03 -23.11
N MET A 845 38.85 -45.73 -22.92
CA MET A 845 38.66 -45.12 -21.61
C MET A 845 37.32 -45.52 -20.99
N THR A 846 37.33 -45.91 -19.71
CA THR A 846 36.12 -46.07 -18.90
C THR A 846 35.44 -44.73 -18.62
N ILE A 847 34.19 -44.77 -18.15
CA ILE A 847 33.42 -43.57 -17.72
C ILE A 847 34.22 -42.72 -16.73
N THR A 848 34.77 -43.37 -15.69
CA THR A 848 35.62 -42.73 -14.67
C THR A 848 36.92 -42.16 -15.23
N GLN A 849 37.53 -42.79 -16.24
CA GLN A 849 38.72 -42.27 -16.91
C GLN A 849 38.39 -41.05 -17.78
N LYS A 850 37.25 -41.04 -18.47
CA LYS A 850 36.79 -39.88 -19.26
C LYS A 850 36.56 -38.66 -18.35
N LEU A 851 35.88 -38.84 -17.21
CA LEU A 851 35.70 -37.78 -16.21
C LEU A 851 37.04 -37.30 -15.63
N GLN A 852 37.97 -38.22 -15.32
CA GLN A 852 39.31 -37.86 -14.84
C GLN A 852 40.12 -37.05 -15.84
N VAL A 853 40.10 -37.45 -17.12
CA VAL A 853 40.81 -36.73 -18.19
C VAL A 853 40.27 -35.31 -18.36
N LEU A 854 38.95 -35.13 -18.29
CA LEU A 854 38.34 -33.81 -18.34
C LEU A 854 38.74 -32.94 -17.15
N TYR A 855 38.72 -33.51 -15.95
CA TYR A 855 39.15 -32.82 -14.74
C TYR A 855 40.63 -32.42 -14.79
N ASP A 856 41.53 -33.34 -15.15
CA ASP A 856 42.97 -33.09 -15.22
C ASP A 856 43.34 -32.02 -16.26
N ASN A 857 42.51 -31.87 -17.29
CA ASN A 857 42.66 -30.87 -18.34
C ASN A 857 41.92 -29.55 -18.07
N GLY A 858 41.33 -29.38 -16.88
CA GLY A 858 40.74 -28.10 -16.45
C GLY A 858 39.36 -27.79 -17.04
N TYR A 859 38.63 -28.80 -17.53
CA TYR A 859 37.21 -28.65 -17.83
C TYR A 859 36.40 -28.58 -16.53
N ALA A 860 35.27 -27.89 -16.57
CA ALA A 860 34.36 -27.77 -15.43
C ALA A 860 33.41 -28.96 -15.28
N GLY A 861 33.37 -29.86 -16.27
CA GLY A 861 32.45 -30.98 -16.25
C GLY A 861 32.29 -31.76 -17.54
N GLY A 862 31.55 -32.86 -17.43
CA GLY A 862 31.19 -33.76 -18.52
C GLY A 862 29.82 -34.42 -18.31
N LEU A 863 28.99 -34.43 -19.35
CA LEU A 863 27.67 -35.07 -19.34
C LEU A 863 27.63 -36.18 -20.39
N PHE A 864 27.28 -37.39 -19.97
CA PHE A 864 27.23 -38.54 -20.88
C PHE A 864 25.92 -38.57 -21.66
N TRP A 865 25.99 -38.91 -22.95
CA TRP A 865 24.80 -39.18 -23.74
C TRP A 865 24.21 -40.53 -23.33
N GLU A 866 22.92 -40.58 -23.00
CA GLU A 866 22.21 -41.82 -22.71
C GLU A 866 21.00 -41.92 -23.63
N ASP A 867 20.84 -43.05 -24.33
CA ASP A 867 19.61 -43.38 -25.02
C ASP A 867 19.20 -44.86 -24.87
N ASP A 868 17.96 -45.15 -25.23
CA ASP A 868 17.39 -46.51 -25.19
C ASP A 868 17.93 -47.42 -26.32
N THR A 869 18.85 -46.93 -27.16
CA THR A 869 19.51 -47.77 -28.16
C THR A 869 20.68 -48.49 -27.51
N ALA A 870 20.87 -49.76 -27.85
CA ALA A 870 21.95 -50.58 -27.30
C ALA A 870 23.37 -50.05 -27.59
N LEU A 871 23.50 -48.96 -28.36
CA LEU A 871 24.76 -48.32 -28.71
C LEU A 871 25.21 -47.31 -27.66
N TYR A 872 24.31 -46.59 -26.97
CA TYR A 872 24.69 -45.53 -26.03
C TYR A 872 23.99 -45.67 -24.67
N THR A 873 23.82 -46.91 -24.21
CA THR A 873 23.19 -47.20 -22.91
C THR A 873 24.23 -47.17 -21.79
N LEU A 874 24.01 -46.33 -20.77
CA LEU A 874 24.70 -46.41 -19.49
C LEU A 874 24.07 -47.51 -18.63
N ASP A 875 24.84 -48.55 -18.26
CA ASP A 875 24.35 -49.57 -17.36
C ASP A 875 24.31 -49.07 -15.89
N THR A 876 23.70 -49.84 -14.99
CA THR A 876 23.59 -49.44 -13.57
C THR A 876 24.96 -49.28 -12.89
N ALA A 877 25.98 -50.00 -13.34
CA ALA A 877 27.33 -49.86 -12.80
C ALA A 877 27.97 -48.55 -13.30
N ASP A 878 27.84 -48.22 -14.58
CA ASP A 878 28.29 -46.95 -15.14
C ASP A 878 27.61 -45.76 -14.45
N GLN A 879 26.29 -45.82 -14.25
CA GLN A 879 25.53 -44.78 -13.55
C GLN A 879 26.08 -44.58 -12.13
N GLN A 880 26.19 -45.67 -11.37
CA GLN A 880 26.76 -45.63 -10.02
C GLN A 880 28.21 -45.15 -10.01
N GLU A 881 29.00 -45.47 -11.04
CA GLU A 881 30.34 -44.94 -11.22
C GLU A 881 30.31 -43.43 -11.44
N ILE A 882 29.41 -42.87 -12.27
CA ILE A 882 29.24 -41.41 -12.43
C ILE A 882 28.84 -40.77 -11.11
N GLN A 883 27.85 -41.36 -10.41
CA GLN A 883 27.37 -40.84 -9.12
C GLN A 883 28.50 -40.77 -8.08
N ASN A 884 29.26 -41.86 -7.96
CA ASN A 884 30.33 -41.99 -6.97
C ASN A 884 31.63 -41.31 -7.42
N TRP A 885 31.79 -41.01 -8.71
CA TRP A 885 33.00 -40.41 -9.23
C TRP A 885 33.10 -38.99 -8.70
N GLY A 886 34.08 -38.76 -7.82
CA GLY A 886 34.17 -37.51 -7.10
C GLY A 886 32.86 -37.21 -6.36
N ASP A 887 32.44 -38.16 -5.50
CA ASP A 887 31.29 -38.21 -4.58
C ASP A 887 31.20 -36.98 -3.66
N ASN A 888 31.19 -35.82 -4.29
CA ASN A 888 31.63 -34.48 -3.93
C ASN A 888 32.90 -34.39 -3.08
N VAL A 889 33.25 -35.32 -2.20
CA VAL A 889 34.40 -35.26 -1.30
C VAL A 889 35.71 -35.38 -2.08
N ILE A 890 36.56 -34.36 -2.00
CA ILE A 890 37.92 -34.40 -2.53
C ILE A 890 38.86 -34.97 -1.49
N ALA A 891 38.81 -34.44 -0.27
CA ALA A 891 39.69 -34.87 0.78
C ALA A 891 39.12 -34.69 2.19
N ASP A 892 39.47 -35.65 3.06
CA ASP A 892 39.32 -35.52 4.51
C ASP A 892 40.66 -35.10 5.12
N TYR A 893 40.65 -34.01 5.90
CA TYR A 893 41.76 -33.51 6.69
C TYR A 893 41.47 -33.75 8.16
N GLU A 894 42.28 -34.56 8.85
CA GLU A 894 42.16 -34.75 10.29
C GLU A 894 43.25 -33.99 11.04
N TYR A 895 42.84 -33.32 12.13
CA TYR A 895 43.72 -32.55 13.00
C TYR A 895 43.73 -33.14 14.42
N ASP A 896 44.83 -32.96 15.12
CA ASP A 896 44.92 -33.25 16.56
C ASP A 896 44.28 -32.15 17.42
N VAL A 897 44.25 -32.36 18.74
CA VAL A 897 43.66 -31.41 19.71
C VAL A 897 44.38 -30.05 19.78
N SER A 898 45.56 -29.94 19.19
CA SER A 898 46.33 -28.68 19.11
C SER A 898 46.16 -28.00 17.74
N GLY A 899 45.34 -28.56 16.85
CA GLY A 899 45.11 -28.04 15.50
C GLY A 899 46.23 -28.40 14.50
N ILE A 900 47.05 -29.41 14.78
CA ILE A 900 48.08 -29.88 13.83
C ILE A 900 47.48 -30.96 12.93
N LEU A 901 47.67 -30.84 11.61
CA LEU A 901 47.25 -31.84 10.63
C LEU A 901 47.96 -33.17 10.90
N VAL A 902 47.20 -34.27 10.99
CA VAL A 902 47.72 -35.62 11.29
C VAL A 902 47.45 -36.63 10.17
N ASN A 903 46.40 -36.45 9.39
CA ASN A 903 46.00 -37.36 8.32
C ASN A 903 45.27 -36.61 7.20
N VAL A 904 45.51 -36.99 5.95
CA VAL A 904 44.74 -36.56 4.78
C VAL A 904 44.37 -37.77 3.94
N ILE A 905 43.10 -37.92 3.59
CA ILE A 905 42.63 -38.93 2.64
C ILE A 905 42.14 -38.17 1.41
N ASN A 906 42.77 -38.35 0.25
CA ASN A 906 42.31 -37.81 -1.01
C ASN A 906 41.52 -38.89 -1.76
N TYR A 907 40.23 -38.66 -1.95
CA TYR A 907 39.31 -39.62 -2.55
C TYR A 907 39.41 -39.66 -4.07
N ILE A 908 39.86 -38.58 -4.71
CA ILE A 908 40.05 -38.50 -6.17
C ILE A 908 41.27 -39.32 -6.58
N SER A 909 42.44 -39.04 -5.99
CA SER A 909 43.67 -39.76 -6.32
C SER A 909 43.81 -41.11 -5.60
N SER A 910 42.90 -41.44 -4.68
CA SER A 910 43.02 -42.58 -3.76
C SER A 910 44.34 -42.58 -2.97
N GLU A 911 44.89 -41.40 -2.69
CA GLU A 911 46.13 -41.22 -1.92
C GLU A 911 45.83 -40.93 -0.45
N THR A 912 46.66 -41.42 0.46
CA THR A 912 46.58 -41.10 1.89
C THR A 912 47.89 -40.56 2.42
N TYR A 913 47.83 -39.58 3.31
CA TYR A 913 48.98 -38.88 3.86
C TYR A 913 48.89 -38.89 5.37
N THR A 914 49.98 -39.22 6.07
CA THR A 914 50.06 -39.04 7.53
C THR A 914 51.14 -38.03 7.88
N TYR A 915 51.03 -37.41 9.05
CA TYR A 915 51.93 -36.34 9.49
C TYR A 915 52.47 -36.60 10.89
N TYR A 916 53.67 -36.11 11.16
CA TYR A 916 54.26 -36.08 12.49
C TYR A 916 53.58 -35.01 13.37
N ALA A 917 53.76 -35.09 14.69
CA ALA A 917 53.34 -34.03 15.63
C ALA A 917 54.03 -32.67 15.40
N SER A 918 55.03 -32.61 14.51
CA SER A 918 55.64 -31.37 14.03
C SER A 918 54.85 -30.71 12.90
N GLY A 919 53.85 -31.39 12.33
CA GLY A 919 53.12 -30.99 11.13
C GLY A 919 53.81 -31.35 9.80
N LEU A 920 54.96 -32.03 9.84
CA LEU A 920 55.66 -32.48 8.63
C LEU A 920 55.13 -33.83 8.16
N MET A 921 55.04 -34.05 6.84
CA MET A 921 54.55 -35.31 6.27
C MET A 921 55.43 -36.49 6.72
N HIS A 922 54.77 -37.53 7.21
CA HIS A 922 55.37 -38.78 7.67
C HIS A 922 55.25 -39.87 6.60
N THR A 923 54.05 -40.09 6.05
CA THR A 923 53.85 -41.10 5.00
C THR A 923 52.98 -40.58 3.86
N LYS A 924 53.20 -41.09 2.65
CA LYS A 924 52.30 -40.99 1.49
C LYS A 924 52.02 -42.40 0.96
N THR A 925 50.76 -42.80 0.90
CA THR A 925 50.32 -44.03 0.25
C THR A 925 49.63 -43.67 -1.06
N ILE A 926 50.01 -44.33 -2.16
CA ILE A 926 49.38 -44.12 -3.48
C ILE A 926 48.34 -45.20 -3.79
N ALA A 927 47.53 -45.00 -4.84
CA ALA A 927 46.39 -45.85 -5.20
C ALA A 927 46.72 -47.36 -5.34
N ASP A 928 47.94 -47.71 -5.77
CA ASP A 928 48.34 -49.11 -5.90
C ASP A 928 48.65 -49.80 -4.55
N GLY A 929 48.69 -49.04 -3.45
CA GLY A 929 49.02 -49.48 -2.10
C GLY A 929 50.50 -49.28 -1.69
N THR A 930 51.33 -48.69 -2.54
CA THR A 930 52.73 -48.37 -2.23
C THR A 930 52.82 -47.24 -1.22
N VAL A 931 53.62 -47.43 -0.16
CA VAL A 931 53.80 -46.48 0.95
C VAL A 931 55.21 -45.88 0.91
N TYR A 932 55.30 -44.56 0.83
CA TYR A 932 56.52 -43.77 0.97
C TYR A 932 56.58 -43.17 2.38
N GLU A 933 57.67 -43.37 3.11
CA GLU A 933 57.91 -42.83 4.46
C GLU A 933 59.01 -41.78 4.42
N TYR A 934 58.81 -40.67 5.12
CA TYR A 934 59.69 -39.51 5.16
C TYR A 934 60.18 -39.25 6.58
N SER A 935 61.36 -38.64 6.69
CA SER A 935 61.97 -38.26 7.97
C SER A 935 61.34 -36.99 8.57
N ASN A 936 61.51 -36.80 9.89
CA ASN A 936 60.90 -35.69 10.64
C ASN A 936 61.82 -34.45 10.69
N GLU A 937 62.20 -33.95 9.53
CA GLU A 937 62.86 -32.67 9.36
C GLU A 937 62.30 -31.95 8.15
N ASN A 938 62.31 -30.61 8.16
CA ASN A 938 61.85 -29.86 7.00
C ASN A 938 62.97 -29.79 5.97
N TRP A 939 63.09 -30.82 5.13
CA TRP A 939 64.11 -30.89 4.10
C TRP A 939 63.78 -29.90 2.98
N ASN A 940 64.75 -29.06 2.61
CA ASN A 940 64.60 -28.05 1.55
C ASN A 940 63.36 -27.12 1.69
N SER A 941 62.82 -26.94 2.90
CA SER A 941 61.62 -26.12 3.16
C SER A 941 60.36 -26.56 2.40
N GLN A 942 60.24 -27.85 2.08
CA GLN A 942 59.12 -28.40 1.31
C GLN A 942 57.95 -28.87 2.18
N GLY A 943 58.07 -28.80 3.51
CA GLY A 943 57.03 -29.28 4.44
C GLY A 943 57.12 -30.78 4.76
N TYR A 944 58.17 -31.45 4.30
CA TYR A 944 58.45 -32.86 4.57
C TYR A 944 59.97 -33.15 4.54
N GLY A 945 60.38 -34.30 5.06
CA GLY A 945 61.77 -34.73 5.13
C GLY A 945 62.29 -35.43 3.88
N VAL A 946 63.46 -36.04 3.97
CA VAL A 946 63.93 -36.95 2.92
C VAL A 946 63.12 -38.24 2.93
N LEU A 947 62.97 -38.87 1.76
CA LEU A 947 62.43 -40.23 1.68
C LEU A 947 63.36 -41.17 2.45
N ILE A 948 62.83 -42.01 3.34
CA ILE A 948 63.63 -42.98 4.11
C ILE A 948 63.23 -44.42 3.81
N LYS A 949 62.00 -44.65 3.33
CA LYS A 949 61.51 -45.99 2.99
C LYS A 949 60.40 -45.96 1.93
N GLU A 950 60.38 -46.94 1.05
CA GLU A 950 59.33 -47.20 0.05
C GLU A 950 58.90 -48.66 0.22
N THR A 951 57.64 -48.93 0.53
CA THR A 951 57.10 -50.28 0.76
C THR A 951 56.04 -50.58 -0.29
N ARG A 952 56.21 -51.66 -1.06
CA ARG A 952 55.26 -52.10 -2.08
C ARG A 952 54.11 -52.92 -1.50
N PRO A 953 53.00 -53.11 -2.24
CA PRO A 953 51.83 -53.87 -1.76
C PRO A 953 52.13 -55.33 -1.40
N ASP A 954 53.17 -55.92 -1.99
CA ASP A 954 53.64 -57.27 -1.69
C ASP A 954 54.55 -57.35 -0.44
N ASN A 955 54.70 -56.23 0.28
CA ASN A 955 55.58 -56.01 1.42
C ASN A 955 57.09 -56.03 1.13
N THR A 956 57.52 -56.09 -0.13
CA THR A 956 58.93 -55.77 -0.47
C THR A 956 59.18 -54.28 -0.26
N TYR A 957 60.40 -53.90 0.14
CA TYR A 957 60.68 -52.49 0.44
C TYR A 957 62.11 -52.04 0.15
N LYS A 958 62.26 -50.74 -0.07
CA LYS A 958 63.53 -50.02 -0.19
C LYS A 958 63.74 -49.13 1.02
N THR A 959 64.99 -48.96 1.45
CA THR A 959 65.38 -47.89 2.38
C THR A 959 66.41 -46.97 1.76
N PHE A 960 66.36 -45.69 2.13
CA PHE A 960 67.15 -44.62 1.55
C PHE A 960 67.91 -43.89 2.66
N SER A 961 69.20 -43.61 2.45
CA SER A 961 70.05 -43.01 3.50
C SER A 961 71.24 -42.24 2.93
N ASP A 962 71.88 -41.45 3.81
CA ASP A 962 73.07 -40.64 3.54
C ASP A 962 72.89 -39.69 2.35
N TYR A 963 71.79 -38.92 2.36
CA TYR A 963 71.49 -37.93 1.33
C TYR A 963 72.59 -36.88 1.15
N TYR A 964 72.86 -36.50 -0.09
CA TYR A 964 73.77 -35.40 -0.37
C TYR A 964 73.11 -34.05 0.04
N PRO A 965 73.80 -33.17 0.78
CA PRO A 965 73.23 -31.92 1.28
C PRO A 965 72.60 -31.07 0.16
N ALA A 966 71.41 -30.52 0.43
CA ALA A 966 70.64 -29.69 -0.51
C ALA A 966 70.26 -30.40 -1.82
N THR A 967 70.16 -31.74 -1.81
CA THR A 967 69.65 -32.53 -2.93
C THR A 967 68.59 -33.52 -2.44
N ASN A 968 67.80 -34.07 -3.35
CA ASN A 968 66.93 -35.22 -3.07
C ASN A 968 67.59 -36.55 -3.52
N GLN A 969 68.92 -36.58 -3.63
CA GLN A 969 69.67 -37.77 -4.06
C GLN A 969 70.21 -38.55 -2.84
N PRO A 970 69.71 -39.77 -2.59
CA PRO A 970 70.28 -40.66 -1.58
C PRO A 970 71.61 -41.22 -2.06
N ARG A 971 72.57 -41.40 -1.15
CA ARG A 971 73.80 -42.13 -1.45
C ARG A 971 73.57 -43.64 -1.44
N TYR A 972 72.77 -44.15 -0.50
CA TYR A 972 72.50 -45.59 -0.40
C TYR A 972 71.02 -45.92 -0.55
N VAL A 973 70.72 -46.87 -1.43
CA VAL A 973 69.38 -47.47 -1.58
C VAL A 973 69.48 -48.97 -1.31
N LYS A 974 68.70 -49.50 -0.36
CA LYS A 974 68.75 -50.91 0.05
C LYS A 974 67.43 -51.60 -0.21
N GLU A 975 67.42 -52.71 -0.93
CA GLU A 975 66.22 -53.50 -1.21
C GLU A 975 66.10 -54.71 -0.28
N TYR A 976 64.89 -54.95 0.20
CA TYR A 976 64.54 -56.03 1.12
C TYR A 976 63.36 -56.83 0.58
N ASN A 977 63.34 -58.13 0.88
CA ASN A 977 62.16 -58.95 0.64
C ASN A 977 61.08 -58.72 1.73
N ALA A 978 59.89 -59.30 1.53
CA ALA A 978 58.77 -59.22 2.48
C ALA A 978 59.07 -59.76 3.90
N ALA A 979 60.11 -60.59 4.07
CA ALA A 979 60.53 -61.09 5.38
C ALA A 979 61.56 -60.17 6.07
N GLY A 980 61.96 -59.06 5.45
CA GLY A 980 62.96 -58.13 5.95
C GLY A 980 64.41 -58.55 5.74
N THR A 981 64.67 -59.53 4.86
CA THR A 981 66.03 -59.91 4.46
C THR A 981 66.56 -58.93 3.41
N LEU A 982 67.73 -58.33 3.66
CA LEU A 982 68.44 -57.47 2.70
C LEU A 982 68.86 -58.30 1.48
N LEU A 983 68.46 -57.85 0.29
CA LEU A 983 68.78 -58.49 -0.99
C LEU A 983 69.96 -57.81 -1.68
N VAL A 984 69.91 -56.48 -1.75
CA VAL A 984 70.89 -55.67 -2.47
C VAL A 984 70.99 -54.26 -1.89
N THR A 985 72.18 -53.67 -1.93
CA THR A 985 72.47 -52.26 -1.63
C THR A 985 73.05 -51.61 -2.88
N TYR A 986 72.48 -50.50 -3.32
CA TYR A 986 72.99 -49.63 -4.38
C TYR A 986 73.66 -48.41 -3.75
N GLU A 987 74.81 -48.00 -4.28
CA GLU A 987 75.50 -46.76 -3.92
C GLU A 987 75.54 -45.82 -5.13
N TYR A 988 75.17 -44.56 -4.90
CA TYR A 988 75.12 -43.50 -5.90
C TYR A 988 76.01 -42.31 -5.52
N ASP A 989 76.54 -41.64 -6.54
CA ASP A 989 77.21 -40.35 -6.36
C ASP A 989 76.21 -39.18 -6.24
N ALA A 990 76.72 -37.96 -6.05
CA ALA A 990 75.89 -36.75 -5.90
C ALA A 990 75.14 -36.34 -7.19
N ALA A 991 75.51 -36.89 -8.34
CA ALA A 991 74.84 -36.66 -9.62
C ALA A 991 73.81 -37.76 -9.94
N GLY A 992 73.64 -38.75 -9.06
CA GLY A 992 72.71 -39.87 -9.25
C GLY A 992 73.29 -41.01 -10.10
N ASN A 993 74.59 -41.02 -10.37
CA ASN A 993 75.23 -42.13 -11.09
C ASN A 993 75.47 -43.30 -10.15
N LEU A 994 75.17 -44.52 -10.60
CA LEU A 994 75.47 -45.74 -9.86
C LEU A 994 76.99 -45.94 -9.76
N VAL A 995 77.52 -46.03 -8.54
CA VAL A 995 78.95 -46.25 -8.27
C VAL A 995 79.23 -47.59 -7.57
N GLY A 996 78.22 -48.21 -6.96
CA GLY A 996 78.36 -49.51 -6.32
C GLY A 996 77.07 -50.30 -6.21
N ILE A 997 77.18 -51.63 -6.22
CA ILE A 997 76.11 -52.58 -5.86
C ILE A 997 76.70 -53.58 -4.87
N THR A 998 75.97 -53.97 -3.83
CA THR A 998 76.32 -55.08 -2.95
C THR A 998 75.12 -56.00 -2.83
N ASP A 999 75.19 -57.18 -3.44
CA ASP A 999 74.16 -58.22 -3.30
C ASP A 999 74.62 -59.32 -2.32
N THR A 1000 73.81 -60.36 -2.13
CA THR A 1000 74.15 -61.47 -1.22
C THR A 1000 75.35 -62.32 -1.65
N SER A 1001 75.84 -62.14 -2.87
CA SER A 1001 76.89 -62.94 -3.50
C SER A 1001 78.18 -62.17 -3.75
N ALA A 1002 78.11 -60.86 -3.98
CA ALA A 1002 79.26 -60.04 -4.37
C ALA A 1002 79.06 -58.52 -4.15
N ILE A 1003 80.18 -57.81 -4.07
CA ILE A 1003 80.28 -56.34 -4.13
C ILE A 1003 80.75 -55.95 -5.54
N TYR A 1004 80.07 -55.00 -6.17
CA TYR A 1004 80.38 -54.47 -7.48
C TYR A 1004 80.67 -52.98 -7.37
N THR A 1005 81.66 -52.48 -8.11
CA THR A 1005 81.90 -51.03 -8.27
C THR A 1005 81.79 -50.66 -9.74
N TYR A 1006 81.50 -49.39 -10.04
CA TYR A 1006 81.23 -48.90 -11.40
C TYR A 1006 82.04 -47.65 -11.74
N TYR A 1007 82.35 -47.50 -13.02
CA TYR A 1007 82.92 -46.26 -13.57
C TYR A 1007 81.81 -45.21 -13.71
N THR A 1008 81.99 -44.06 -13.06
CA THR A 1008 80.96 -43.03 -12.93
C THR A 1008 80.44 -42.46 -14.25
N LEU A 1009 81.30 -42.31 -15.27
CA LEU A 1009 80.91 -41.71 -16.55
C LEU A 1009 80.29 -42.72 -17.54
N SER A 1010 80.76 -43.97 -17.53
CA SER A 1010 80.33 -44.99 -18.50
C SER A 1010 79.25 -45.92 -17.96
N GLY A 1011 79.07 -45.98 -16.63
CA GLY A 1011 78.19 -46.94 -15.96
C GLY A 1011 78.66 -48.39 -16.04
N ARG A 1012 79.88 -48.66 -16.56
CA ARG A 1012 80.44 -50.01 -16.68
C ARG A 1012 80.97 -50.50 -15.35
N MET A 1013 80.85 -51.81 -15.09
CA MET A 1013 81.45 -52.43 -13.90
C MET A 1013 82.98 -52.25 -13.92
N ASN A 1014 83.53 -51.80 -12.80
CA ASN A 1014 84.96 -51.66 -12.55
C ASN A 1014 85.48 -52.89 -11.78
N THR A 1015 84.87 -53.25 -10.66
CA THR A 1015 85.27 -54.44 -9.90
C THR A 1015 84.09 -55.31 -9.48
N LYS A 1016 84.36 -56.59 -9.24
CA LYS A 1016 83.46 -57.55 -8.59
C LYS A 1016 84.23 -58.32 -7.52
N GLU A 1017 83.90 -58.16 -6.25
CA GLU A 1017 84.45 -58.91 -5.12
C GLU A 1017 83.46 -59.98 -4.65
N LEU A 1018 83.89 -61.23 -4.55
CA LEU A 1018 83.02 -62.32 -4.12
C LEU A 1018 82.82 -62.35 -2.59
N LEU A 1019 81.58 -62.31 -2.14
CA LEU A 1019 81.19 -62.52 -0.74
C LEU A 1019 80.91 -63.99 -0.42
N VAL A 1020 80.64 -64.80 -1.45
CA VAL A 1020 80.47 -66.25 -1.37
C VAL A 1020 81.37 -66.96 -2.37
N ALA A 1021 81.81 -68.18 -2.06
CA ALA A 1021 82.60 -68.96 -3.02
C ALA A 1021 81.75 -69.28 -4.26
N SER A 1022 82.31 -69.06 -5.46
CA SER A 1022 81.60 -69.25 -6.73
C SER A 1022 82.57 -69.61 -7.85
N GLY A 1023 82.16 -70.50 -8.77
CA GLY A 1023 82.97 -70.86 -9.94
C GLY A 1023 84.34 -71.51 -9.65
N GLY A 1024 84.55 -72.03 -8.43
CA GLY A 1024 85.84 -72.54 -7.96
C GLY A 1024 86.73 -71.51 -7.26
N ASP A 1025 86.29 -70.26 -7.19
CA ASP A 1025 87.00 -69.16 -6.54
C ASP A 1025 86.52 -68.93 -5.11
N ALA A 1026 87.46 -68.57 -4.23
CA ALA A 1026 87.22 -68.37 -2.82
C ALA A 1026 86.61 -66.98 -2.52
N ILE A 1027 85.96 -66.87 -1.36
CA ILE A 1027 85.47 -65.60 -0.80
C ILE A 1027 86.63 -64.59 -0.71
N GLY A 1028 86.38 -63.34 -1.10
CA GLY A 1028 87.39 -62.28 -1.17
C GLY A 1028 88.16 -62.21 -2.49
N THR A 1029 87.80 -63.03 -3.49
CA THR A 1029 88.36 -62.91 -4.85
C THR A 1029 87.80 -61.65 -5.53
N ILE A 1030 88.67 -60.79 -6.06
CA ILE A 1030 88.30 -59.53 -6.72
C ILE A 1030 88.62 -59.63 -8.22
N TYR A 1031 87.61 -59.45 -9.07
CA TYR A 1031 87.75 -59.25 -10.51
C TYR A 1031 87.76 -57.76 -10.82
N THR A 1032 88.63 -57.32 -11.72
CA THR A 1032 88.74 -55.94 -12.19
C THR A 1032 88.57 -55.89 -13.70
N TYR A 1033 87.73 -54.99 -14.19
CA TYR A 1033 87.32 -54.89 -15.59
C TYR A 1033 87.73 -53.54 -16.18
N SER A 1034 87.92 -53.51 -17.50
CA SER A 1034 88.26 -52.29 -18.24
C SER A 1034 87.07 -51.33 -18.38
N ASP A 1035 87.33 -50.03 -18.51
CA ASP A 1035 86.33 -49.02 -18.91
C ASP A 1035 86.12 -48.92 -20.44
N ASP A 1036 86.74 -49.80 -21.23
CA ASP A 1036 86.65 -49.76 -22.70
C ASP A 1036 85.29 -50.19 -23.24
N ALA A 1037 84.95 -49.74 -24.45
CA ALA A 1037 83.68 -50.10 -25.13
C ALA A 1037 83.67 -51.51 -25.73
N LEU A 1038 84.76 -52.26 -25.58
CA LEU A 1038 84.84 -53.67 -25.93
C LEU A 1038 84.06 -54.49 -24.88
N THR A 1039 82.78 -54.72 -25.16
CA THR A 1039 81.89 -55.54 -24.33
C THR A 1039 81.94 -57.01 -24.71
N HIS A 1040 81.60 -57.87 -23.77
CA HIS A 1040 81.43 -59.30 -23.99
C HIS A 1040 80.40 -59.61 -25.09
N ALA A 1041 80.55 -60.77 -25.72
CA ALA A 1041 79.73 -61.17 -26.88
C ALA A 1041 78.25 -61.42 -26.54
N ASP A 1042 77.90 -61.55 -25.26
CA ASP A 1042 76.51 -61.73 -24.83
C ASP A 1042 75.68 -60.44 -24.84
N GLY A 1043 76.31 -59.27 -25.07
CA GLY A 1043 75.68 -57.96 -25.25
C GLY A 1043 74.82 -57.45 -24.10
N THR A 1044 74.65 -58.24 -23.04
CA THR A 1044 73.59 -58.09 -22.02
C THR A 1044 74.15 -57.80 -20.64
N SER A 1045 75.46 -57.89 -20.47
CA SER A 1045 76.09 -58.01 -19.16
C SER A 1045 76.76 -56.73 -18.61
N GLY A 1046 76.91 -55.67 -19.41
CA GLY A 1046 77.22 -54.31 -18.92
C GLY A 1046 78.63 -54.07 -18.34
N TYR A 1047 79.58 -54.99 -18.53
CA TYR A 1047 80.98 -54.84 -18.10
C TYR A 1047 81.97 -54.91 -19.29
N GLY A 1048 83.14 -54.29 -19.15
CA GLY A 1048 84.25 -54.41 -20.11
C GLY A 1048 85.04 -55.71 -19.93
N TYR A 1049 86.17 -55.89 -20.60
CA TYR A 1049 86.95 -57.14 -20.47
C TYR A 1049 87.68 -57.25 -19.11
N LEU A 1050 87.80 -58.46 -18.56
CA LEU A 1050 88.44 -58.75 -17.26
C LEU A 1050 89.95 -58.53 -17.32
N THR A 1051 90.48 -57.47 -16.72
CA THR A 1051 91.92 -57.11 -16.73
C THR A 1051 92.74 -57.74 -15.60
N GLN A 1052 92.12 -58.02 -14.45
CA GLN A 1052 92.80 -58.58 -13.30
C GLN A 1052 91.86 -59.42 -12.43
N LYS A 1053 92.39 -60.51 -11.86
CA LYS A 1053 91.75 -61.33 -10.83
C LYS A 1053 92.70 -61.43 -9.64
N THR A 1054 92.33 -60.84 -8.52
CA THR A 1054 93.11 -60.87 -7.27
C THR A 1054 92.51 -61.90 -6.32
N LEU A 1055 93.33 -62.81 -5.81
CA LEU A 1055 92.94 -63.85 -4.87
C LEU A 1055 93.00 -63.33 -3.41
N PRO A 1056 92.35 -64.03 -2.45
CA PRO A 1056 92.28 -63.57 -1.06
C PRO A 1056 93.63 -63.45 -0.34
N ASP A 1057 94.66 -64.16 -0.81
CA ASP A 1057 96.03 -64.07 -0.29
C ASP A 1057 96.84 -62.91 -0.91
N THR A 1058 96.19 -62.04 -1.69
CA THR A 1058 96.73 -60.91 -2.45
C THR A 1058 97.63 -61.27 -3.65
N SER A 1059 97.80 -62.56 -3.94
CA SER A 1059 98.31 -62.97 -5.26
C SER A 1059 97.29 -62.58 -6.34
N PHE A 1060 97.75 -62.34 -7.57
CA PHE A 1060 96.85 -61.86 -8.62
C PHE A 1060 97.23 -62.36 -10.00
N ILE A 1061 96.24 -62.41 -10.87
CA ILE A 1061 96.34 -62.81 -12.26
C ILE A 1061 95.97 -61.61 -13.12
N THR A 1062 96.82 -61.18 -14.03
CA THR A 1062 96.50 -60.12 -15.01
C THR A 1062 96.23 -60.70 -16.37
N TYR A 1063 95.34 -60.07 -17.11
CA TYR A 1063 94.89 -60.45 -18.44
C TYR A 1063 95.12 -59.25 -19.37
N THR A 1064 95.82 -59.43 -20.48
CA THR A 1064 96.24 -58.31 -21.36
C THR A 1064 96.28 -58.70 -22.83
N ASN A 1065 96.29 -57.69 -23.71
CA ASN A 1065 96.37 -57.79 -25.18
C ASN A 1065 95.30 -58.71 -25.79
N TYR A 1066 94.04 -58.40 -25.56
CA TYR A 1066 92.90 -59.21 -25.97
C TYR A 1066 92.76 -59.37 -27.49
N TRP A 1067 92.35 -60.55 -27.91
CA TRP A 1067 91.88 -60.82 -29.27
C TRP A 1067 90.39 -60.48 -29.43
N SER A 1068 89.62 -60.69 -28.35
CA SER A 1068 88.21 -60.32 -28.17
C SER A 1068 87.96 -60.11 -26.67
N ALA A 1069 86.80 -59.54 -26.28
CA ALA A 1069 86.49 -59.28 -24.87
C ALA A 1069 86.63 -60.52 -23.95
N ASP A 1070 86.29 -61.69 -24.47
CA ASP A 1070 86.38 -62.99 -23.77
C ASP A 1070 87.77 -63.67 -23.87
N GLN A 1071 88.64 -63.24 -24.79
CA GLN A 1071 89.87 -63.98 -25.13
C GLN A 1071 91.14 -63.14 -24.93
N PRO A 1072 91.78 -63.21 -23.74
CA PRO A 1072 93.07 -62.58 -23.51
C PRO A 1072 94.18 -63.30 -24.27
N ARG A 1073 95.17 -62.55 -24.79
CA ARG A 1073 96.39 -63.14 -25.34
C ARG A 1073 97.37 -63.51 -24.24
N TYR A 1074 97.53 -62.68 -23.22
CA TYR A 1074 98.47 -62.95 -22.13
C TYR A 1074 97.75 -63.03 -20.78
N VAL A 1075 97.95 -64.13 -20.07
CA VAL A 1075 97.51 -64.35 -18.69
C VAL A 1075 98.75 -64.49 -17.81
N ARG A 1076 98.91 -63.65 -16.78
CA ARG A 1076 100.12 -63.64 -15.94
C ARG A 1076 99.77 -63.77 -14.48
N GLU A 1077 100.38 -64.71 -13.78
CA GLU A 1077 100.19 -64.90 -12.34
C GLU A 1077 101.34 -64.26 -11.56
N TYR A 1078 101.00 -63.57 -10.48
CA TYR A 1078 101.92 -62.86 -9.60
C TYR A 1078 101.74 -63.32 -8.16
N SER A 1079 102.83 -63.36 -7.40
CA SER A 1079 102.76 -63.55 -5.95
C SER A 1079 102.15 -62.34 -5.25
N ALA A 1080 101.79 -62.50 -3.97
CA ALA A 1080 101.38 -61.41 -3.07
C ALA A 1080 102.38 -60.23 -3.02
N ALA A 1081 103.67 -60.47 -3.28
CA ALA A 1081 104.70 -59.43 -3.32
C ALA A 1081 104.81 -58.70 -4.68
N GLY A 1082 103.97 -59.05 -5.66
CA GLY A 1082 104.02 -58.52 -7.03
C GLY A 1082 105.08 -59.16 -7.91
N THR A 1083 105.69 -60.27 -7.48
CA THR A 1083 106.66 -61.00 -8.31
C THR A 1083 105.93 -61.83 -9.36
N LEU A 1084 106.22 -61.62 -10.65
CA LEU A 1084 105.71 -62.43 -11.75
C LEU A 1084 106.19 -63.89 -11.58
N LEU A 1085 105.24 -64.82 -11.49
CA LEU A 1085 105.50 -66.25 -11.33
C LEU A 1085 105.47 -66.98 -12.67
N VAL A 1086 104.43 -66.69 -13.48
CA VAL A 1086 104.23 -67.31 -14.77
C VAL A 1086 103.47 -66.38 -15.73
N THR A 1087 103.80 -66.44 -17.02
CA THR A 1087 103.04 -65.87 -18.13
C THR A 1087 102.57 -66.99 -19.04
N TYR A 1088 101.29 -67.01 -19.39
CA TYR A 1088 100.70 -67.85 -20.41
C TYR A 1088 100.35 -66.99 -21.63
N GLU A 1089 100.66 -67.46 -22.84
CA GLU A 1089 100.27 -66.84 -24.11
C GLU A 1089 99.27 -67.74 -24.84
N TYR A 1090 98.18 -67.15 -25.31
CA TYR A 1090 97.08 -67.80 -26.03
C TYR A 1090 96.88 -67.18 -27.41
N ASP A 1091 96.49 -68.01 -28.37
CA ASP A 1091 96.05 -67.55 -29.69
C ASP A 1091 94.61 -67.01 -29.67
N ALA A 1092 94.15 -66.49 -30.81
CA ALA A 1092 92.79 -65.94 -30.95
C ALA A 1092 91.67 -66.98 -30.83
N SER A 1093 91.99 -68.29 -30.83
CA SER A 1093 91.05 -69.38 -30.62
C SER A 1093 91.07 -69.92 -29.19
N GLY A 1094 91.86 -69.32 -28.30
CA GLY A 1094 91.98 -69.70 -26.89
C GLY A 1094 92.90 -70.89 -26.63
N ASN A 1095 93.71 -71.31 -27.61
CA ASN A 1095 94.68 -72.37 -27.38
C ASN A 1095 95.95 -71.80 -26.73
N LEU A 1096 96.48 -72.51 -25.73
CA LEU A 1096 97.77 -72.16 -25.12
C LEU A 1096 98.89 -72.36 -26.15
N VAL A 1097 99.63 -71.30 -26.46
CA VAL A 1097 100.74 -71.29 -27.42
C VAL A 1097 102.09 -71.01 -26.77
N GLY A 1098 102.10 -70.45 -25.55
CA GLY A 1098 103.33 -70.19 -24.78
C GLY A 1098 103.11 -70.20 -23.27
N MET A 1099 104.12 -70.61 -22.51
CA MET A 1099 104.17 -70.45 -21.05
C MET A 1099 105.59 -70.01 -20.67
N THR A 1100 105.76 -69.07 -19.76
CA THR A 1100 107.07 -68.62 -19.27
C THR A 1100 106.99 -68.50 -17.76
N ASP A 1101 107.67 -69.38 -17.04
CA ASP A 1101 107.78 -69.30 -15.59
C ASP A 1101 109.15 -68.75 -15.16
N THR A 1102 109.44 -68.73 -13.86
CA THR A 1102 110.71 -68.23 -13.33
C THR A 1102 111.95 -69.05 -13.75
N SER A 1103 111.76 -70.19 -14.40
CA SER A 1103 112.77 -71.23 -14.63
C SER A 1103 112.99 -71.53 -16.12
N ALA A 1104 111.96 -71.38 -16.97
CA ALA A 1104 112.01 -71.70 -18.40
C ALA A 1104 110.92 -71.01 -19.26
N ILE A 1105 111.15 -70.97 -20.57
CA ILE A 1105 110.19 -70.55 -21.61
C ILE A 1105 109.74 -71.81 -22.37
N TYR A 1106 108.44 -72.02 -22.48
CA TYR A 1106 107.79 -73.17 -23.10
C TYR A 1106 106.96 -72.69 -24.30
N THR A 1107 107.11 -73.33 -25.46
CA THR A 1107 106.31 -73.07 -26.67
C THR A 1107 105.43 -74.27 -27.00
N TYR A 1108 104.17 -74.04 -27.36
CA TYR A 1108 103.19 -75.10 -27.64
C TYR A 1108 102.74 -75.05 -29.11
N TYR A 1109 102.64 -76.21 -29.77
CA TYR A 1109 102.17 -76.31 -31.14
C TYR A 1109 100.63 -76.30 -31.20
N THR A 1110 100.07 -75.30 -31.89
CA THR A 1110 98.64 -74.91 -32.00
C THR A 1110 97.62 -76.01 -32.30
N LEU A 1111 98.03 -77.19 -32.80
CA LEU A 1111 97.13 -78.29 -33.20
C LEU A 1111 97.37 -79.63 -32.48
N SER A 1112 98.41 -79.74 -31.64
CA SER A 1112 98.77 -81.05 -31.02
C SER A 1112 98.91 -81.02 -29.50
N GLY A 1113 98.93 -79.84 -28.87
CA GLY A 1113 99.17 -79.67 -27.42
C GLY A 1113 100.56 -80.14 -26.96
N ARG A 1114 101.46 -80.53 -27.87
CA ARG A 1114 102.82 -80.99 -27.54
C ARG A 1114 103.69 -79.79 -27.16
N MET A 1115 104.28 -79.88 -25.97
CA MET A 1115 105.16 -78.87 -25.37
C MET A 1115 106.59 -78.99 -25.92
N ASN A 1116 107.20 -77.86 -26.28
CA ASN A 1116 108.61 -77.74 -26.62
C ASN A 1116 109.27 -76.76 -25.62
N THR A 1117 110.15 -77.28 -24.78
CA THR A 1117 110.97 -76.54 -23.80
C THR A 1117 112.14 -75.83 -24.45
#